data_AF-A0A951QRC5-F1
#
_entry.id   AF-A0A951QRC5-F1
#
_cell.length_a   1.000
_cell.length_b   1.000
_cell.length_c   1.000
_cell.angle_alpha   90.00
_cell.angle_beta   90.00
_cell.angle_gamma   90.00
#
_symmetry.space_group_name_H-M   'P 1'
#
loop_
_entity.id
_entity.type
_entity.pdbx_description
1 polymer ?
#
loop_
_entity_poly.entity_id
_entity_poly.type
_entity_poly.pdbx_seq_one_letter_code
_entity_poly.pdbx_strand_id
1 'polypeptide(L)'
;MSGEPNFQGNSDRLPPQNIEAEEAILGGILLDPEAISRVSDRLVAEAFYISAHKDIYQAALRLHGQNKPTDLLAVISWLTDHDLLTRIGGRNKLATLVDRTVSAVNIDALAQLVMDKYLRRMLIKAGNEIVQLGYQTENELPFVLDQAEQKVFGITQERPESGLVHIADTLINNFQEIEARNQGVSLPGIPSGFYDLDAMTSGFQRSDLIIVAGRPSMGKCLYENSEILLSDGSITTIKEIYHRRQAELLTLGDDWKFHLTQPSAFVDDGIKPVFGVATRLGRYIETTITHPYLTINGWRQLSELRVGDKIAVPRKIDVFGTETIRDCEVKLLAYFIGDGCLTDSTPTCIQNDFTESITSFSPEFEARVEITSERTPILYAAMCQREKNPLTAWLETIGLWDKKADAQIIPNLIFKLERSQVSLFLNRLFATNGWSSLLISGQSQLEYCSVSEKLGRQIQHLLLRFGIIATLKKCSIKYQETRRQAWQLDITDAQSIKTFISEIGIFGADEALGQVETALNQKTHQTSSDLIPGEIWEQIVAAKCAGIKGKEALSREKLWILATNLENLPLQQLATSDVYWDEIVSIEPMGCKQVYDLTIPVSHNFVANDICVHNTAFCLNIAHNIASLYKLPVAVFSLEMSKEQLAQRLLASEAKIESSYLRTGRLSQTQWEPLSRAIGMLSDMPIFIDDTPNITVTEMRSQARRLQAEQNTQLGLIVIDYLQLMEGGGDNRVQELSKITRSIKGLARELSVPVIALSQLSRGVEARTNKRPMLSDLRESGSIEQDADLVMMLYRDDYYNPDSPDRRIAEVNIAKHRNGPVGTIKLLFDPQFTRFENLAKNSY
;
A
#
# COMPACT_ATOMS: atom_id res chain seq x y z
N MET A 1 -37.74 -33.91 13.25
CA MET A 1 -37.04 -33.63 14.52
C MET A 1 -36.45 -32.22 14.42
N SER A 2 -37.29 -31.21 14.62
CA SER A 2 -36.89 -29.82 14.75
C SER A 2 -36.78 -29.54 16.25
N GLY A 3 -35.58 -29.69 16.81
CA GLY A 3 -35.33 -29.31 18.20
C GLY A 3 -35.33 -27.79 18.29
N GLU A 4 -36.43 -27.22 18.78
CA GLU A 4 -36.43 -25.83 19.24
C GLU A 4 -35.36 -25.68 20.35
N PRO A 5 -34.53 -24.63 20.32
CA PRO A 5 -33.61 -24.36 21.41
C PRO A 5 -34.43 -24.05 22.67
N ASN A 6 -34.42 -25.00 23.61
CA ASN A 6 -35.15 -24.90 24.86
C ASN A 6 -34.46 -23.87 25.77
N PHE A 7 -34.92 -22.62 25.76
CA PHE A 7 -34.43 -21.52 26.61
C PHE A 7 -35.00 -21.54 28.05
N GLN A 8 -35.51 -22.68 28.52
CA GLN A 8 -35.98 -22.81 29.90
C GLN A 8 -34.80 -22.81 30.88
N GLY A 9 -34.73 -21.76 31.71
CA GLY A 9 -33.73 -21.63 32.76
C GLY A 9 -33.80 -22.79 33.76
N ASN A 10 -32.69 -23.51 33.93
CA ASN A 10 -32.52 -24.52 34.98
C ASN A 10 -32.52 -23.83 36.36
N SER A 11 -33.70 -23.61 36.96
CA SER A 11 -33.85 -22.98 38.27
C SER A 11 -33.59 -23.93 39.46
N ASP A 12 -33.29 -25.21 39.21
CA ASP A 12 -33.25 -26.27 40.23
C ASP A 12 -31.84 -26.72 40.66
N ARG A 13 -30.78 -26.02 40.22
CA ARG A 13 -29.40 -26.34 40.62
C ARG A 13 -28.86 -25.32 41.61
N LEU A 14 -28.55 -25.78 42.82
CA LEU A 14 -27.82 -24.99 43.81
C LEU A 14 -26.50 -24.49 43.22
N PRO A 15 -26.10 -23.22 43.45
CA PRO A 15 -24.81 -22.71 43.02
C PRO A 15 -23.65 -23.58 43.55
N PRO A 16 -22.59 -23.80 42.77
CA PRO A 16 -21.44 -24.58 43.20
C PRO A 16 -20.85 -24.03 44.52
N GLN A 17 -20.81 -24.88 45.54
CA GLN A 17 -20.36 -24.54 46.89
C GLN A 17 -19.69 -25.75 47.55
N ASN A 18 -18.78 -25.50 48.49
CA ASN A 18 -18.19 -26.53 49.34
C ASN A 18 -18.06 -25.98 50.76
N ILE A 19 -19.13 -26.17 51.55
CA ILE A 19 -19.22 -25.61 52.91
C ILE A 19 -18.20 -26.26 53.83
N GLU A 20 -17.93 -27.57 53.67
CA GLU A 20 -16.95 -28.29 54.50
C GLU A 20 -15.53 -27.74 54.31
N ALA A 21 -15.15 -27.43 53.07
CA ALA A 21 -13.85 -26.79 52.79
C ALA A 21 -13.77 -25.38 53.39
N GLU A 22 -14.86 -24.60 53.32
CA GLU A 22 -14.93 -23.27 53.95
C GLU A 22 -14.78 -23.34 55.47
N GLU A 23 -15.51 -24.25 56.13
CA GLU A 23 -15.43 -24.45 57.58
C GLU A 23 -14.02 -24.91 58.01
N ALA A 24 -13.41 -25.80 57.22
CA ALA A 24 -12.06 -26.30 57.47
C ALA A 24 -10.96 -25.22 57.33
N ILE A 25 -11.06 -24.34 56.33
CA ILE A 25 -10.12 -23.21 56.16
C ILE A 25 -10.25 -22.24 57.34
N LEU A 26 -11.49 -21.85 57.68
CA LEU A 26 -11.72 -20.88 58.76
C LEU A 26 -11.27 -21.41 60.10
N GLY A 27 -11.64 -22.63 60.48
CA GLY A 27 -11.18 -23.17 61.75
C GLY A 27 -9.68 -23.48 61.77
N GLY A 28 -9.08 -23.77 60.61
CA GLY A 28 -7.62 -23.88 60.46
C GLY A 28 -6.90 -22.55 60.73
N ILE A 29 -7.44 -21.44 60.24
CA ILE A 29 -6.95 -20.07 60.53
C ILE A 29 -7.10 -19.70 62.01
N LEU A 30 -8.23 -20.11 62.63
CA LEU A 30 -8.49 -19.83 64.05
C LEU A 30 -7.65 -20.69 65.01
N LEU A 31 -7.17 -21.85 64.54
CA LEU A 31 -6.33 -22.79 65.28
C LEU A 31 -4.83 -22.45 65.14
N ASP A 32 -4.38 -22.16 63.92
CA ASP A 32 -2.98 -21.86 63.57
C ASP A 32 -2.87 -20.43 63.02
N PRO A 33 -2.31 -19.47 63.79
CA PRO A 33 -2.13 -18.09 63.35
C PRO A 33 -1.22 -17.94 62.12
N GLU A 34 -0.38 -18.91 61.78
CA GLU A 34 0.47 -18.86 60.58
C GLU A 34 -0.30 -19.33 59.32
N ALA A 35 -1.42 -20.03 59.48
CA ALA A 35 -2.18 -20.56 58.37
C ALA A 35 -2.71 -19.47 57.43
N ILE A 36 -3.11 -18.32 57.97
CA ILE A 36 -3.63 -17.20 57.16
C ILE A 36 -2.61 -16.70 56.14
N SER A 37 -1.31 -16.70 56.48
CA SER A 37 -0.24 -16.24 55.59
C SER A 37 -0.04 -17.15 54.39
N ARG A 38 -0.46 -18.42 54.45
CA ARG A 38 -0.38 -19.37 53.33
C ARG A 38 -1.52 -19.20 52.33
N VAL A 39 -2.67 -18.68 52.78
CA VAL A 39 -3.89 -18.54 51.96
C VAL A 39 -4.26 -17.12 51.59
N SER A 40 -3.72 -16.10 52.25
CA SER A 40 -4.00 -14.68 51.98
C SER A 40 -3.82 -14.31 50.51
N ASP A 41 -2.81 -14.90 49.86
CA ASP A 41 -2.42 -14.54 48.49
C ASP A 41 -3.31 -15.22 47.44
N ARG A 42 -4.01 -16.31 47.82
CA ARG A 42 -4.78 -17.14 46.88
C ARG A 42 -6.29 -17.00 47.05
N LEU A 43 -6.76 -16.61 48.23
CA LEU A 43 -8.17 -16.67 48.58
C LEU A 43 -8.73 -15.28 48.87
N VAL A 44 -9.79 -14.91 48.14
CA VAL A 44 -10.47 -13.63 48.32
C VAL A 44 -11.66 -13.79 49.27
N ALA A 45 -11.98 -12.78 50.07
CA ALA A 45 -13.12 -12.84 51.00
C ALA A 45 -14.46 -13.15 50.31
N GLU A 46 -14.67 -12.70 49.07
CA GLU A 46 -15.90 -13.00 48.33
C GLU A 46 -15.99 -14.47 47.87
N ALA A 47 -14.91 -15.26 48.00
CA ALA A 47 -14.85 -16.66 47.61
C ALA A 47 -15.66 -17.58 48.51
N PHE A 48 -15.99 -17.17 49.74
CA PHE A 48 -16.88 -17.93 50.61
C PHE A 48 -18.33 -17.81 50.13
N TYR A 49 -19.10 -18.88 50.19
CA TYR A 49 -20.53 -18.85 49.85
C TYR A 49 -21.34 -18.25 51.00
N ILE A 50 -21.07 -18.68 52.23
CA ILE A 50 -21.82 -18.26 53.42
C ILE A 50 -21.37 -16.87 53.86
N SER A 51 -22.34 -15.96 54.02
CA SER A 51 -22.09 -14.57 54.43
C SER A 51 -21.32 -14.48 55.76
N ALA A 52 -21.66 -15.31 56.75
CA ALA A 52 -20.93 -15.39 58.01
C ALA A 52 -19.46 -15.79 57.82
N HIS A 53 -19.15 -16.71 56.89
CA HIS A 53 -17.77 -17.12 56.60
C HIS A 53 -16.95 -16.00 55.96
N LYS A 54 -17.59 -15.19 55.09
CA LYS A 54 -16.97 -13.98 54.53
C LYS A 54 -16.56 -13.00 55.63
N ASP A 55 -17.49 -12.70 56.54
CA ASP A 55 -17.26 -11.76 57.63
C ASP A 55 -16.14 -12.24 58.56
N ILE A 56 -16.10 -13.55 58.87
CA ILE A 56 -15.03 -14.16 59.69
C ILE A 56 -13.68 -14.07 58.97
N TYR A 57 -13.61 -14.38 57.68
CA TYR A 57 -12.37 -14.30 56.92
C TYR A 57 -11.89 -12.85 56.74
N GLN A 58 -12.79 -11.89 56.53
CA GLN A 58 -12.45 -10.47 56.47
C GLN A 58 -11.89 -9.97 57.80
N ALA A 59 -12.44 -10.42 58.93
CA ALA A 59 -11.88 -10.12 60.24
C ALA A 59 -10.46 -10.68 60.40
N ALA A 60 -10.24 -11.93 59.98
CA ALA A 60 -8.91 -12.55 60.00
C ALA A 60 -7.90 -11.82 59.09
N LEU A 61 -8.28 -11.45 57.87
CA LEU A 61 -7.44 -10.66 56.95
C LEU A 61 -7.07 -9.29 57.53
N ARG A 62 -8.03 -8.59 58.17
CA ARG A 62 -7.77 -7.28 58.80
C ARG A 62 -6.86 -7.39 60.01
N LEU A 63 -7.01 -8.44 60.82
CA LEU A 63 -6.11 -8.71 61.95
C LEU A 63 -4.70 -9.05 61.45
N HIS A 64 -4.60 -9.88 60.41
CA HIS A 64 -3.33 -10.22 59.77
C HIS A 64 -2.62 -8.98 59.20
N GLY A 65 -3.35 -8.11 58.48
CA GLY A 65 -2.80 -6.84 57.97
C GLY A 65 -2.38 -5.84 59.06
N GLN A 66 -2.87 -6.01 60.30
CA GLN A 66 -2.43 -5.24 61.47
C GLN A 66 -1.30 -5.94 62.26
N ASN A 67 -0.73 -7.03 61.74
CA ASN A 67 0.24 -7.89 62.44
C ASN A 67 -0.25 -8.39 63.81
N LYS A 68 -1.57 -8.64 63.96
CA LYS A 68 -2.16 -9.25 65.15
C LYS A 68 -2.40 -10.74 64.92
N PRO A 69 -2.32 -11.58 65.98
CA PRO A 69 -2.63 -13.01 65.86
C PRO A 69 -4.08 -13.21 65.41
N THR A 70 -4.32 -14.18 64.53
CA THR A 70 -5.65 -14.55 64.03
C THR A 70 -6.27 -15.70 64.80
N ASP A 71 -5.97 -15.81 66.09
CA ASP A 71 -6.50 -16.86 66.95
C ASP A 71 -8.00 -16.65 67.26
N LEU A 72 -8.64 -17.70 67.76
CA LEU A 72 -10.06 -17.68 68.11
C LEU A 72 -10.45 -16.49 69.00
N LEU A 73 -9.60 -16.13 69.98
CA LEU A 73 -9.88 -15.04 70.92
C LEU A 73 -9.77 -13.66 70.27
N ALA A 74 -8.73 -13.43 69.46
CA ALA A 74 -8.54 -12.16 68.76
C ALA A 74 -9.66 -11.90 67.74
N VAL A 75 -10.07 -12.94 67.00
CA VAL A 75 -11.18 -12.83 66.05
C VAL A 75 -12.51 -12.56 66.77
N ILE A 76 -12.77 -13.23 67.91
CA ILE A 76 -13.96 -12.95 68.73
C ILE A 76 -13.95 -11.51 69.25
N SER A 77 -12.83 -11.04 69.78
CA SER A 77 -12.70 -9.65 70.28
C SER A 77 -13.01 -8.66 69.16
N TRP A 78 -12.37 -8.83 67.99
CA TRP A 78 -12.55 -7.93 66.86
C TRP A 78 -14.00 -7.89 66.36
N LEU A 79 -14.64 -9.07 66.26
CA LEU A 79 -16.04 -9.17 65.83
C LEU A 79 -17.02 -8.61 66.88
N THR A 80 -16.65 -8.63 68.16
CA THR A 80 -17.42 -8.00 69.25
C THR A 80 -17.31 -6.49 69.17
N ASP A 81 -16.10 -5.96 68.98
CA ASP A 81 -15.83 -4.51 68.93
C ASP A 81 -16.50 -3.82 67.73
N HIS A 82 -16.86 -4.60 66.68
CA HIS A 82 -17.52 -4.10 65.47
C HIS A 82 -19.00 -4.52 65.36
N ASP A 83 -19.61 -5.04 66.43
CA ASP A 83 -21.01 -5.50 66.47
C ASP A 83 -21.37 -6.59 65.43
N LEU A 84 -20.39 -7.31 64.88
CA LEU A 84 -20.58 -8.36 63.87
C LEU A 84 -20.78 -9.75 64.49
N LEU A 85 -20.46 -9.92 65.78
CA LEU A 85 -20.51 -11.21 66.49
C LEU A 85 -21.93 -11.81 66.53
N THR A 86 -22.96 -10.98 66.64
CA THR A 86 -24.37 -11.43 66.66
C THR A 86 -24.80 -11.94 65.28
N ARG A 87 -24.29 -11.34 64.20
CA ARG A 87 -24.61 -11.66 62.81
C ARG A 87 -24.02 -12.99 62.34
N ILE A 88 -22.84 -13.35 62.83
CA ILE A 88 -22.13 -14.60 62.47
C ILE A 88 -22.61 -15.84 63.25
N GLY A 89 -23.58 -15.69 64.17
CA GLY A 89 -24.09 -16.80 65.00
C GLY A 89 -23.43 -16.93 66.37
N GLY A 90 -22.74 -15.89 66.85
CA GLY A 90 -22.17 -15.83 68.20
C GLY A 90 -20.91 -16.68 68.39
N ARG A 91 -20.39 -16.68 69.62
CA ARG A 91 -19.13 -17.39 69.99
C ARG A 91 -19.20 -18.89 69.72
N ASN A 92 -20.37 -19.50 69.89
CA ASN A 92 -20.57 -20.93 69.70
C ASN A 92 -20.30 -21.37 68.26
N LYS A 93 -20.62 -20.53 67.26
CA LYS A 93 -20.38 -20.87 65.86
C LYS A 93 -18.89 -20.93 65.54
N LEU A 94 -18.09 -20.00 66.07
CA LEU A 94 -16.63 -19.99 65.92
C LEU A 94 -15.97 -21.18 66.64
N ALA A 95 -16.43 -21.52 67.84
CA ALA A 95 -15.97 -22.72 68.54
C ALA A 95 -16.27 -24.01 67.74
N THR A 96 -17.46 -24.09 67.13
CA THR A 96 -17.85 -25.22 66.28
C THR A 96 -16.96 -25.33 65.04
N LEU A 97 -16.51 -24.21 64.47
CA LEU A 97 -15.58 -24.23 63.33
C LEU A 97 -14.25 -24.84 63.72
N VAL A 98 -13.68 -24.45 64.86
CA VAL A 98 -12.42 -25.01 65.38
C VAL A 98 -12.55 -26.51 65.63
N ASP A 99 -13.62 -26.95 66.32
CA ASP A 99 -13.86 -28.36 66.64
C ASP A 99 -14.02 -29.26 65.40
N ARG A 100 -14.50 -28.71 64.29
CA ARG A 100 -14.70 -29.45 63.03
C ARG A 100 -13.44 -29.55 62.18
N THR A 101 -12.36 -28.84 62.51
CA THR A 101 -11.14 -28.88 61.72
C THR A 101 -10.25 -30.06 62.09
N VAL A 102 -9.95 -30.89 61.09
CA VAL A 102 -9.20 -32.14 61.28
C VAL A 102 -7.67 -31.89 61.27
N SER A 103 -7.18 -30.87 60.55
CA SER A 103 -5.76 -30.46 60.54
C SER A 103 -5.55 -29.17 59.73
N ALA A 104 -4.61 -28.31 60.17
CA ALA A 104 -4.19 -27.09 59.47
C ALA A 104 -3.17 -27.32 58.31
N VAL A 105 -2.74 -28.57 58.09
CA VAL A 105 -1.66 -28.90 57.14
C VAL A 105 -2.12 -28.85 55.67
N ASN A 106 -3.41 -29.03 55.38
CA ASN A 106 -3.92 -29.14 54.00
C ASN A 106 -4.76 -27.93 53.53
N ILE A 107 -4.54 -26.76 54.14
CA ILE A 107 -5.34 -25.56 53.88
C ILE A 107 -5.15 -25.07 52.42
N ASP A 108 -3.98 -25.26 51.82
CA ASP A 108 -3.71 -24.87 50.42
C ASP A 108 -4.61 -25.59 49.41
N ALA A 109 -4.75 -26.92 49.53
CA ALA A 109 -5.60 -27.71 48.64
C ALA A 109 -7.09 -27.36 48.82
N LEU A 110 -7.51 -27.09 50.05
CA LEU A 110 -8.87 -26.65 50.36
C LEU A 110 -9.16 -25.25 49.80
N ALA A 111 -8.19 -24.34 49.88
CA ALA A 111 -8.31 -23.00 49.30
C ALA A 111 -8.52 -23.06 47.78
N GLN A 112 -7.78 -23.93 47.08
CA GLN A 112 -7.98 -24.15 45.65
C GLN A 112 -9.38 -24.68 45.33
N LEU A 113 -9.92 -25.58 46.16
CA LEU A 113 -11.30 -26.08 45.98
C LEU A 113 -12.35 -24.98 46.15
N VAL A 114 -12.21 -24.12 47.17
CA VAL A 114 -13.13 -22.99 47.38
C VAL A 114 -13.03 -21.99 46.21
N MET A 115 -11.82 -21.73 45.71
CA MET A 115 -11.60 -20.86 44.55
C MET A 115 -12.18 -21.44 43.25
N ASP A 116 -12.07 -22.75 42.98
CA ASP A 116 -12.76 -23.38 41.83
C ASP A 116 -14.28 -23.18 41.91
N LYS A 117 -14.87 -23.34 43.11
CA LYS A 117 -16.31 -23.08 43.30
C LYS A 117 -16.66 -21.61 43.13
N TYR A 118 -15.82 -20.70 43.61
CA TYR A 118 -16.01 -19.25 43.41
C TYR A 118 -15.95 -18.86 41.93
N LEU A 119 -14.97 -19.34 41.17
CA LEU A 119 -14.85 -19.08 39.74
C LEU A 119 -16.06 -19.62 38.96
N ARG A 120 -16.56 -20.80 39.31
CA ARG A 120 -17.80 -21.34 38.73
C ARG A 120 -19.02 -20.48 39.04
N ARG A 121 -19.12 -19.89 40.25
CA ARG A 121 -20.20 -18.94 40.58
C ARG A 121 -20.06 -17.63 39.82
N MET A 122 -18.84 -17.12 39.65
CA MET A 122 -18.57 -15.94 38.82
C MET A 122 -18.95 -16.18 37.36
N LEU A 123 -18.69 -17.38 36.84
CA LEU A 123 -19.10 -17.78 35.49
C LEU A 123 -20.63 -17.82 35.33
N ILE A 124 -21.35 -18.37 36.32
CA ILE A 124 -22.82 -18.36 36.32
C ILE A 124 -23.35 -16.92 36.36
N LYS A 125 -22.74 -16.06 37.18
CA LYS A 125 -23.11 -14.64 37.28
C LYS A 125 -22.90 -13.91 35.95
N ALA A 126 -21.72 -14.06 35.35
CA ALA A 126 -21.42 -13.48 34.04
C ALA A 126 -22.37 -14.01 32.96
N GLY A 127 -22.68 -15.31 32.95
CA GLY A 127 -23.66 -15.90 32.05
C GLY A 127 -25.05 -15.26 32.18
N ASN A 128 -25.54 -15.05 33.41
CA ASN A 128 -26.82 -14.38 33.63
C ASN A 128 -26.80 -12.91 33.18
N GLU A 129 -25.71 -12.20 33.40
CA GLU A 129 -25.54 -10.82 32.92
C GLU A 129 -25.47 -10.75 31.39
N ILE A 130 -24.84 -11.72 30.72
CA ILE A 130 -24.80 -11.83 29.25
C ILE A 130 -26.20 -12.12 28.69
N VAL A 131 -26.97 -12.98 29.36
CA VAL A 131 -28.37 -13.22 29.00
C VAL A 131 -29.17 -11.92 29.12
N GLN A 132 -28.98 -11.13 30.19
CA GLN A 132 -29.63 -9.83 30.33
C GLN A 132 -29.22 -8.84 29.24
N LEU A 133 -27.92 -8.78 28.89
CA LEU A 133 -27.40 -7.97 27.80
C LEU A 133 -28.04 -8.36 26.45
N GLY A 134 -28.28 -9.64 26.21
CA GLY A 134 -28.96 -10.12 25.00
C GLY A 134 -30.42 -9.68 24.86
N TYR A 135 -31.09 -9.34 25.96
CA TYR A 135 -32.45 -8.77 25.95
C TYR A 135 -32.45 -7.23 25.77
N GLN A 136 -31.32 -6.55 25.90
CA GLN A 136 -31.22 -5.09 25.77
C GLN A 136 -31.07 -4.70 24.30
N THR A 137 -32.18 -4.40 23.62
CA THR A 137 -32.19 -3.97 22.22
C THR A 137 -31.91 -2.49 22.00
N GLU A 138 -31.63 -1.73 23.06
CA GLU A 138 -31.32 -0.29 22.99
C GLU A 138 -29.91 -0.01 22.45
N ASN A 139 -28.98 -0.96 22.60
CA ASN A 139 -27.59 -0.84 22.19
C ASN A 139 -27.33 -1.63 20.90
N GLU A 140 -26.35 -1.19 20.11
CA GLU A 140 -25.92 -1.91 18.91
C GLU A 140 -25.29 -3.28 19.27
N LEU A 141 -25.60 -4.31 18.48
CA LEU A 141 -25.14 -5.68 18.72
C LEU A 141 -23.61 -5.83 18.89
N PRO A 142 -22.74 -5.15 18.11
CA PRO A 142 -21.29 -5.22 18.32
C PRO A 142 -20.85 -4.77 19.72
N PHE A 143 -21.49 -3.74 20.27
CA PHE A 143 -21.21 -3.25 21.61
C PHE A 143 -21.69 -4.22 22.71
N VAL A 144 -22.84 -4.87 22.49
CA VAL A 144 -23.36 -5.93 23.37
C VAL A 144 -22.41 -7.14 23.39
N LEU A 145 -21.88 -7.53 22.23
CA LEU A 145 -20.91 -8.63 22.10
C LEU A 145 -19.58 -8.32 22.79
N ASP A 146 -19.04 -7.11 22.64
CA ASP A 146 -17.81 -6.68 23.35
C ASP A 146 -18.00 -6.70 24.88
N GLN A 147 -19.13 -6.21 25.39
CA GLN A 147 -19.42 -6.30 26.82
C GLN A 147 -19.54 -7.75 27.32
N ALA A 148 -20.13 -8.63 26.51
CA ALA A 148 -20.22 -10.05 26.85
C ALA A 148 -18.83 -10.69 26.90
N GLU A 149 -17.97 -10.39 25.92
CA GLU A 149 -16.58 -10.86 25.87
C GLU A 149 -15.79 -10.39 27.10
N GLN A 150 -15.83 -9.09 27.42
CA GLN A 150 -15.17 -8.52 28.59
C GLN A 150 -15.61 -9.19 29.91
N LYS A 151 -16.90 -9.50 30.07
CA LYS A 151 -17.43 -10.16 31.28
C LYS A 151 -16.94 -11.60 31.45
N VAL A 152 -16.80 -12.36 30.36
CA VAL A 152 -16.27 -13.73 30.40
C VAL A 152 -14.77 -13.73 30.71
N PHE A 153 -14.01 -12.87 30.01
CA PHE A 153 -12.57 -12.79 30.18
C PHE A 153 -12.13 -12.18 31.52
N GLY A 154 -12.94 -11.32 32.14
CA GLY A 154 -12.67 -10.78 33.47
C GLY A 154 -12.64 -11.84 34.59
N ILE A 155 -13.06 -13.09 34.32
CA ILE A 155 -13.03 -14.21 35.27
C ILE A 155 -11.67 -14.93 35.23
N THR A 156 -11.00 -14.97 34.07
CA THR A 156 -9.77 -15.74 33.85
C THR A 156 -8.50 -14.94 34.11
N GLN A 157 -8.54 -13.62 34.07
CA GLN A 157 -7.39 -12.80 34.48
C GLN A 157 -7.36 -12.66 36.01
N GLU A 158 -6.16 -12.85 36.59
CA GLU A 158 -5.83 -12.28 37.90
C GLU A 158 -6.26 -10.82 37.86
N ARG A 159 -7.09 -10.39 38.83
CA ARG A 159 -7.56 -9.01 38.87
C ARG A 159 -6.34 -8.11 38.71
N PRO A 160 -6.29 -7.21 37.71
CA PRO A 160 -5.39 -6.08 37.85
C PRO A 160 -5.79 -5.42 39.17
N GLU A 161 -4.85 -5.29 40.11
CA GLU A 161 -5.07 -4.61 41.38
C GLU A 161 -5.59 -3.21 41.09
N SER A 162 -6.91 -3.09 41.03
CA SER A 162 -7.62 -1.86 40.74
C SER A 162 -7.82 -1.17 42.07
N GLY A 163 -6.77 -0.48 42.52
CA GLY A 163 -6.72 0.22 43.79
C GLY A 163 -5.49 1.13 43.89
N LEU A 164 -5.44 1.91 44.97
CA LEU A 164 -4.23 2.64 45.35
C LEU A 164 -3.22 1.63 45.92
N VAL A 165 -2.15 1.37 45.18
CA VAL A 165 -1.03 0.52 45.65
C VAL A 165 -0.05 1.39 46.42
N HIS A 166 0.47 0.88 47.54
CA HIS A 166 1.48 1.59 48.30
C HIS A 166 2.82 1.56 47.56
N ILE A 167 3.55 2.68 47.52
CA ILE A 167 4.80 2.79 46.73
C ILE A 167 5.84 1.72 47.11
N ALA A 168 5.84 1.29 48.37
CA ALA A 168 6.76 0.25 48.85
C ALA A 168 6.59 -1.08 48.10
N ASP A 169 5.36 -1.48 47.78
CA ASP A 169 5.08 -2.75 47.10
C ASP A 169 5.55 -2.67 45.63
N THR A 170 5.33 -1.53 44.98
CA THR A 170 5.84 -1.26 43.64
C THR A 170 7.37 -1.20 43.60
N LEU A 171 8.01 -0.66 44.65
CA LEU A 171 9.48 -0.58 44.74
C LEU A 171 10.12 -1.96 44.86
N ILE A 172 9.48 -2.91 45.55
CA ILE A 172 9.97 -4.29 45.65
C ILE A 172 9.96 -4.95 44.27
N ASN A 173 8.86 -4.83 43.53
CA ASN A 173 8.75 -5.38 42.17
C ASN A 173 9.75 -4.72 41.22
N ASN A 174 9.89 -3.39 41.27
CA ASN A 174 10.87 -2.65 40.47
C ASN A 174 12.31 -3.07 40.81
N PHE A 175 12.62 -3.30 42.08
CA PHE A 175 13.95 -3.74 42.50
C PHE A 175 14.27 -5.13 41.94
N GLN A 176 13.32 -6.07 42.00
CA GLN A 176 13.47 -7.39 41.40
C GLN A 176 13.66 -7.32 39.88
N GLU A 177 12.92 -6.46 39.18
CA GLU A 177 13.13 -6.24 37.75
C GLU A 177 14.51 -5.67 37.43
N ILE A 178 14.99 -4.70 38.22
CA ILE A 178 16.33 -4.10 38.05
C ILE A 178 17.41 -5.16 38.30
N GLU A 179 17.24 -5.99 39.33
CA GLU A 179 18.17 -7.07 39.64
C GLU A 179 18.22 -8.11 38.51
N ALA A 180 17.06 -8.50 37.98
CA ALA A 180 16.96 -9.40 36.82
C ALA A 180 17.62 -8.82 35.56
N ARG A 181 17.50 -7.51 35.33
CA ARG A 181 18.19 -6.81 34.22
C ARG A 181 19.70 -6.76 34.43
N ASN A 182 20.16 -6.50 35.65
CA ASN A 182 21.59 -6.46 35.97
C ASN A 182 22.27 -7.83 35.82
N GLN A 183 21.54 -8.91 36.14
CA GLN A 183 22.01 -10.28 35.94
C GLN A 183 21.93 -10.75 34.48
N GLY A 184 21.40 -9.92 33.57
CA GLY A 184 21.23 -10.26 32.15
C GLY A 184 20.13 -11.27 31.86
N VAL A 185 19.27 -11.56 32.85
CA VAL A 185 18.16 -12.51 32.74
C VAL A 185 16.97 -11.90 31.99
N SER A 186 16.79 -10.57 32.08
CA SER A 186 15.71 -9.83 31.41
C SER A 186 16.25 -8.65 30.60
N LEU A 187 15.79 -8.51 29.35
CA LEU A 187 16.13 -7.37 28.49
C LEU A 187 15.32 -6.13 28.92
N PRO A 188 15.91 -4.92 28.87
CA PRO A 188 15.23 -3.69 29.27
C PRO A 188 14.04 -3.33 28.36
N GLY A 189 13.97 -3.85 27.14
CA GLY A 189 12.89 -3.67 26.17
C GLY A 189 13.02 -4.69 25.04
N ILE A 190 12.11 -4.66 24.07
CA ILE A 190 12.13 -5.53 22.89
C ILE A 190 13.01 -4.88 21.80
N PRO A 191 14.25 -5.34 21.58
CA PRO A 191 15.13 -4.80 20.54
C PRO A 191 14.54 -4.91 19.13
N SER A 192 14.75 -3.87 18.34
CA SER A 192 14.29 -3.72 16.95
C SER A 192 15.18 -4.44 15.93
N GLY A 193 16.39 -4.84 16.32
CA GLY A 193 17.41 -5.40 15.42
C GLY A 193 18.29 -4.34 14.76
N PHE A 194 18.02 -3.06 15.03
CA PHE A 194 18.88 -1.94 14.61
C PHE A 194 19.69 -1.43 15.80
N TYR A 195 21.00 -1.62 15.79
CA TYR A 195 21.87 -1.34 16.94
C TYR A 195 21.82 0.13 17.39
N ASP A 196 21.83 1.06 16.44
CA ASP A 196 21.78 2.49 16.75
C ASP A 196 20.39 2.89 17.27
N LEU A 197 19.31 2.26 16.78
CA LEU A 197 17.96 2.49 17.29
C LEU A 197 17.82 1.94 18.71
N ASP A 198 18.28 0.72 18.94
CA ASP A 198 18.22 0.03 20.22
C ASP A 198 19.10 0.71 21.27
N ALA A 199 20.23 1.31 20.87
CA ALA A 199 21.06 2.12 21.76
C ALA A 199 20.33 3.41 22.22
N MET A 200 19.48 4.00 21.37
CA MET A 200 18.72 5.20 21.72
C MET A 200 17.42 4.90 22.48
N THR A 201 16.74 3.80 22.14
CA THR A 201 15.45 3.42 22.74
C THR A 201 15.58 2.47 23.92
N SER A 202 16.74 1.82 24.09
CA SER A 202 16.91 0.64 24.95
C SER A 202 15.95 -0.51 24.59
N GLY A 203 15.55 -0.58 23.31
CA GLY A 203 14.49 -1.46 22.81
C GLY A 203 13.09 -0.88 23.05
N PHE A 204 12.09 -1.45 22.38
CA PHE A 204 10.69 -1.06 22.52
C PHE A 204 10.12 -1.56 23.85
N GLN A 205 9.71 -0.62 24.69
CA GLN A 205 9.15 -0.93 26.00
C GLN A 205 7.76 -1.53 25.88
N ARG A 206 7.44 -2.48 26.76
CA ARG A 206 6.09 -3.05 26.84
C ARG A 206 5.12 -1.97 27.28
N SER A 207 3.89 -2.02 26.75
CA SER A 207 2.83 -1.02 26.98
C SER A 207 3.01 0.33 26.28
N ASP A 208 4.06 0.54 25.49
CA ASP A 208 4.27 1.79 24.76
C ASP A 208 3.48 1.83 23.45
N LEU A 209 2.95 3.02 23.15
CA LEU A 209 2.43 3.37 21.83
C LEU A 209 3.53 4.10 21.08
N ILE A 210 3.99 3.47 20.00
CA ILE A 210 5.06 3.96 19.14
C ILE A 210 4.43 4.43 17.83
N ILE A 211 4.61 5.71 17.50
CA ILE A 211 4.17 6.26 16.23
C ILE A 211 5.36 6.31 15.29
N VAL A 212 5.24 5.64 14.14
CA VAL A 212 6.19 5.80 13.04
C VAL A 212 5.51 6.63 11.97
N ALA A 213 6.07 7.79 11.70
CA ALA A 213 5.52 8.70 10.71
C ALA A 213 6.52 9.02 9.61
N GLY A 214 5.99 9.05 8.39
CA GLY A 214 6.71 9.38 7.18
C GLY A 214 5.74 9.98 6.17
N ARG A 215 6.25 10.55 5.09
CA ARG A 215 5.40 10.87 3.95
C ARG A 215 5.03 9.58 3.21
N PRO A 216 3.80 9.47 2.66
CA PRO A 216 3.47 8.40 1.72
C PRO A 216 4.51 8.40 0.62
N SER A 217 4.97 7.21 0.21
CA SER A 217 5.94 7.07 -0.88
C SER A 217 7.02 8.15 -0.81
N MET A 218 7.91 8.11 0.20
CA MET A 218 9.17 8.89 0.27
C MET A 218 10.05 8.55 -0.95
N GLY A 219 9.54 8.82 -2.15
CA GLY A 219 10.10 8.40 -3.39
C GLY A 219 9.31 8.68 -4.67
N LYS A 220 8.00 8.46 -4.71
CA LYS A 220 7.39 7.86 -5.91
C LYS A 220 6.19 8.63 -6.43
N CYS A 221 6.42 9.87 -6.83
CA CYS A 221 5.37 10.81 -7.24
C CYS A 221 5.51 11.15 -8.72
N LEU A 222 4.38 11.46 -9.35
CA LEU A 222 4.25 11.91 -10.73
C LEU A 222 3.85 13.39 -10.79
N TYR A 223 4.33 14.10 -11.81
CA TYR A 223 3.89 15.47 -12.08
C TYR A 223 2.38 15.58 -12.31
N GLU A 224 1.75 16.67 -11.87
CA GLU A 224 0.29 16.88 -11.94
C GLU A 224 -0.34 16.68 -13.33
N ASN A 225 0.39 16.98 -14.40
CA ASN A 225 -0.08 16.82 -15.78
C ASN A 225 0.36 15.49 -16.41
N SER A 226 0.82 14.53 -15.60
CA SER A 226 1.06 13.17 -16.10
C SER A 226 -0.28 12.57 -16.55
N GLU A 227 -0.35 12.20 -17.82
CA GLU A 227 -1.50 11.68 -18.53
C GLU A 227 -1.59 10.16 -18.31
N ILE A 228 -2.76 9.68 -17.89
CA ILE A 228 -3.06 8.28 -17.60
C ILE A 228 -4.26 7.87 -18.45
N LEU A 229 -4.14 6.70 -19.08
CA LEU A 229 -5.22 6.08 -19.84
C LEU A 229 -6.20 5.35 -18.91
N LEU A 230 -7.48 5.65 -19.05
CA LEU A 230 -8.57 5.01 -18.33
C LEU A 230 -9.22 3.89 -19.15
N SER A 231 -10.00 3.03 -18.49
CA SER A 231 -10.71 1.90 -19.12
C SER A 231 -11.73 2.31 -20.19
N ASP A 232 -12.25 3.54 -20.14
CA ASP A 232 -13.16 4.11 -21.15
C ASP A 232 -12.43 4.61 -22.41
N GLY A 233 -11.11 4.43 -22.48
CA GLY A 233 -10.26 4.93 -23.57
C GLY A 233 -9.85 6.40 -23.41
N SER A 234 -10.40 7.13 -22.44
CA SER A 234 -10.04 8.54 -22.23
C SER A 234 -8.67 8.71 -21.59
N ILE A 235 -8.01 9.82 -21.92
CA ILE A 235 -6.76 10.22 -21.30
C ILE A 235 -7.07 11.36 -20.32
N THR A 236 -6.67 11.19 -19.07
CA THR A 236 -6.88 12.17 -18.01
C THR A 236 -5.58 12.42 -17.24
N THR A 237 -5.45 13.58 -16.63
CA THR A 237 -4.27 13.87 -15.81
C THR A 237 -4.39 13.23 -14.43
N ILE A 238 -3.26 12.88 -13.80
CA ILE A 238 -3.24 12.35 -12.44
C ILE A 238 -3.89 13.31 -11.43
N LYS A 239 -3.80 14.63 -11.67
CA LYS A 239 -4.50 15.66 -10.88
C LYS A 239 -6.02 15.52 -10.97
N GLU A 240 -6.56 15.33 -12.16
CA GLU A 240 -8.01 15.13 -12.33
C GLU A 240 -8.47 13.82 -11.69
N ILE A 241 -7.68 12.75 -11.84
CA ILE A 241 -7.95 11.46 -11.19
C ILE A 241 -7.99 11.62 -9.66
N TYR A 242 -7.04 12.37 -9.08
CA TYR A 242 -7.04 12.69 -7.66
C TYR A 242 -8.31 13.43 -7.21
N HIS A 243 -8.78 14.40 -8.00
CA HIS A 243 -9.99 15.16 -7.67
C HIS A 243 -11.26 14.30 -7.80
N ARG A 244 -11.34 13.42 -8.79
CA ARG A 244 -12.49 12.55 -9.03
C ARG A 244 -12.57 11.38 -8.05
N ARG A 245 -11.45 10.98 -7.43
CA ARG A 245 -11.34 9.85 -6.48
C ARG A 245 -11.84 8.52 -7.06
N GLN A 246 -11.83 8.41 -8.39
CA GLN A 246 -12.29 7.23 -9.11
C GLN A 246 -11.54 7.15 -10.44
N ALA A 247 -10.92 6.00 -10.68
CA ALA A 247 -10.28 5.67 -11.95
C ALA A 247 -10.15 4.15 -12.06
N GLU A 248 -10.15 3.64 -13.28
CA GLU A 248 -9.75 2.28 -13.60
C GLU A 248 -8.68 2.39 -14.69
N LEU A 249 -7.48 1.93 -14.40
CA LEU A 249 -6.27 2.23 -15.17
C LEU A 249 -5.44 0.97 -15.44
N LEU A 250 -4.50 1.08 -16.37
CA LEU A 250 -3.65 -0.04 -16.77
C LEU A 250 -2.51 -0.28 -15.80
N THR A 251 -2.35 -1.56 -15.43
CA THR A 251 -1.27 -2.06 -14.59
C THR A 251 -0.59 -3.24 -15.26
N LEU A 252 0.71 -3.40 -15.06
CA LEU A 252 1.47 -4.53 -15.60
C LEU A 252 1.38 -5.72 -14.64
N GLY A 253 0.84 -6.83 -15.13
CA GLY A 253 0.77 -8.11 -14.42
C GLY A 253 2.07 -8.91 -14.51
N ASP A 254 2.15 -9.98 -13.73
CA ASP A 254 3.34 -10.85 -13.65
C ASP A 254 3.64 -11.62 -14.94
N ASP A 255 2.64 -11.74 -15.82
CA ASP A 255 2.72 -12.33 -17.15
C ASP A 255 3.27 -11.37 -18.21
N TRP A 256 3.71 -10.18 -17.81
CA TRP A 256 4.18 -9.10 -18.69
C TRP A 256 3.11 -8.57 -19.64
N LYS A 257 1.83 -8.72 -19.26
CA LYS A 257 0.68 -8.16 -19.97
C LYS A 257 -0.02 -7.10 -19.14
N PHE A 258 -0.73 -6.21 -19.81
CA PHE A 258 -1.46 -5.14 -19.14
C PHE A 258 -2.87 -5.59 -18.76
N HIS A 259 -3.27 -5.28 -17.53
CA HIS A 259 -4.60 -5.54 -16.97
C HIS A 259 -5.17 -4.27 -16.35
N LEU A 260 -6.50 -4.11 -16.36
CA LEU A 260 -7.18 -2.97 -15.76
C LEU A 260 -7.35 -3.17 -14.24
N THR A 261 -7.15 -2.11 -13.46
CA THR A 261 -7.29 -2.15 -11.98
C THR A 261 -7.68 -0.77 -11.45
N GLN A 262 -8.40 -0.75 -10.33
CA GLN A 262 -8.80 0.49 -9.64
C GLN A 262 -7.79 0.86 -8.54
N PRO A 263 -7.38 2.15 -8.42
CA PRO A 263 -6.58 2.62 -7.30
C PRO A 263 -7.33 2.51 -5.97
N SER A 264 -6.64 2.07 -4.91
CA SER A 264 -7.17 2.04 -3.55
C SER A 264 -7.01 3.38 -2.83
N ALA A 265 -6.02 4.20 -3.19
CA ALA A 265 -5.81 5.52 -2.62
C ALA A 265 -5.35 6.55 -3.65
N PHE A 266 -5.74 7.80 -3.43
CA PHE A 266 -5.35 8.95 -4.26
C PHE A 266 -4.64 9.98 -3.38
N VAL A 267 -3.37 10.20 -3.65
CA VAL A 267 -2.50 11.02 -2.82
C VAL A 267 -2.08 12.24 -3.63
N ASP A 268 -2.37 13.41 -3.11
CA ASP A 268 -1.70 14.63 -3.55
C ASP A 268 -0.50 14.82 -2.63
N ASP A 269 0.66 15.03 -3.22
CA ASP A 269 1.93 14.93 -2.54
C ASP A 269 2.69 16.25 -2.57
N GLY A 270 2.05 17.36 -2.93
CA GLY A 270 2.62 18.70 -2.79
C GLY A 270 3.58 19.10 -3.92
N ILE A 271 4.44 20.09 -3.66
CA ILE A 271 5.40 20.62 -4.65
C ILE A 271 6.77 19.98 -4.41
N LYS A 272 7.29 19.22 -5.38
CA LYS A 272 8.57 18.50 -5.30
C LYS A 272 9.46 18.76 -6.50
N PRO A 273 10.80 18.64 -6.38
CA PRO A 273 11.69 18.67 -7.53
C PRO A 273 11.39 17.48 -8.46
N VAL A 274 11.15 17.78 -9.73
CA VAL A 274 10.78 16.80 -10.76
C VAL A 274 11.85 16.76 -11.84
N PHE A 275 12.08 15.59 -12.42
CA PHE A 275 13.02 15.32 -13.49
C PHE A 275 12.25 14.84 -14.71
N GLY A 276 12.51 15.46 -15.85
CA GLY A 276 11.99 15.06 -17.15
C GLY A 276 12.84 13.93 -17.69
N VAL A 277 12.22 12.78 -17.93
CA VAL A 277 12.86 11.58 -18.49
C VAL A 277 12.34 11.40 -19.90
N ALA A 278 13.22 11.53 -20.88
CA ALA A 278 12.91 11.27 -22.28
C ALA A 278 13.53 9.94 -22.74
N THR A 279 12.77 9.18 -23.52
CA THR A 279 13.22 7.90 -24.10
C THR A 279 13.54 8.03 -25.59
N ARG A 280 14.20 7.02 -26.19
CA ARG A 280 14.58 7.02 -27.61
C ARG A 280 13.37 6.99 -28.54
N LEU A 281 12.28 6.32 -28.17
CA LEU A 281 11.02 6.42 -28.92
C LEU A 281 10.41 7.83 -28.84
N GLY A 282 10.97 8.73 -28.01
CA GLY A 282 10.47 10.08 -27.81
C GLY A 282 9.40 10.17 -26.73
N ARG A 283 9.19 9.13 -25.89
CA ARG A 283 8.29 9.21 -24.73
C ARG A 283 8.88 10.15 -23.69
N TYR A 284 8.01 10.80 -22.93
CA TYR A 284 8.42 11.78 -21.94
C TYR A 284 7.51 11.75 -20.72
N ILE A 285 8.12 11.64 -19.55
CA ILE A 285 7.43 11.71 -18.26
C ILE A 285 8.22 12.56 -17.29
N GLU A 286 7.52 13.21 -16.39
CA GLU A 286 8.13 13.99 -15.32
C GLU A 286 7.87 13.30 -13.97
N THR A 287 8.93 12.82 -13.34
CA THR A 287 8.88 12.09 -12.07
C THR A 287 9.85 12.64 -11.05
N THR A 288 9.62 12.31 -9.78
CA THR A 288 10.60 12.56 -8.72
C THR A 288 11.87 11.72 -8.92
N ILE A 289 13.04 12.18 -8.48
CA ILE A 289 14.33 11.50 -8.72
C ILE A 289 14.42 10.08 -8.17
N THR A 290 13.59 9.80 -7.18
CA THR A 290 13.49 8.53 -6.46
C THR A 290 12.44 7.60 -7.06
N HIS A 291 11.79 8.04 -8.13
CA HIS A 291 10.76 7.28 -8.81
C HIS A 291 11.40 6.06 -9.51
N PRO A 292 10.92 4.84 -9.24
CA PRO A 292 11.48 3.63 -9.84
C PRO A 292 10.90 3.38 -11.23
N TYR A 293 11.78 3.04 -12.17
CA TYR A 293 11.45 2.56 -13.49
C TYR A 293 11.81 1.09 -13.60
N LEU A 294 10.96 0.31 -14.27
CA LEU A 294 11.20 -1.10 -14.49
C LEU A 294 12.29 -1.28 -15.56
N THR A 295 13.38 -1.94 -15.22
CA THR A 295 14.45 -2.38 -16.13
C THR A 295 14.39 -3.90 -16.31
N ILE A 296 15.16 -4.46 -17.24
CA ILE A 296 15.21 -5.92 -17.47
C ILE A 296 15.67 -6.70 -16.22
N ASN A 297 16.46 -6.04 -15.38
CA ASN A 297 16.98 -6.55 -14.12
C ASN A 297 16.13 -6.13 -12.91
N GLY A 298 14.90 -5.65 -13.14
CA GLY A 298 13.99 -5.21 -12.08
C GLY A 298 13.87 -3.70 -11.92
N TRP A 299 13.23 -3.26 -10.84
CA TRP A 299 12.89 -1.84 -10.61
C TRP A 299 14.07 -1.05 -10.07
N ARG A 300 14.49 0.00 -10.78
CA ARG A 300 15.61 0.89 -10.41
C ARG A 300 15.17 2.33 -10.32
N GLN A 301 15.66 3.08 -9.33
CA GLN A 301 15.31 4.49 -9.15
C GLN A 301 15.92 5.37 -10.25
N LEU A 302 15.27 6.48 -10.60
CA LEU A 302 15.81 7.43 -11.57
C LEU A 302 17.21 7.96 -11.18
N SER A 303 17.49 8.12 -9.89
CA SER A 303 18.82 8.46 -9.35
C SER A 303 19.93 7.46 -9.70
N GLU A 304 19.57 6.20 -9.95
CA GLU A 304 20.48 5.11 -10.28
C GLU A 304 20.58 4.86 -11.79
N LEU A 305 19.65 5.45 -12.56
CA LEU A 305 19.60 5.30 -14.01
C LEU A 305 20.47 6.35 -14.69
N ARG A 306 21.05 5.96 -15.81
CA ARG A 306 21.86 6.83 -16.65
C ARG A 306 21.27 6.88 -18.05
N VAL A 307 21.59 7.95 -18.78
CA VAL A 307 21.35 8.00 -20.23
C VAL A 307 22.03 6.78 -20.87
N GLY A 308 21.28 6.00 -21.63
CA GLY A 308 21.70 4.70 -22.17
C GLY A 308 21.07 3.48 -21.49
N ASP A 309 20.54 3.62 -20.26
CA ASP A 309 19.82 2.52 -19.60
C ASP A 309 18.45 2.29 -20.26
N LYS A 310 17.99 1.03 -20.27
CA LYS A 310 16.69 0.65 -20.86
C LYS A 310 15.60 0.46 -19.80
N ILE A 311 14.46 1.09 -20.03
CA ILE A 311 13.27 1.03 -19.19
C ILE A 311 12.07 0.41 -19.93
N ALA A 312 11.16 -0.18 -19.17
CA ALA A 312 9.94 -0.77 -19.67
C ALA A 312 8.93 0.31 -20.03
N VAL A 313 8.43 0.23 -21.26
CA VAL A 313 7.36 1.07 -21.78
C VAL A 313 6.36 0.17 -22.51
N PRO A 314 5.04 0.46 -22.52
CA PRO A 314 4.08 -0.39 -23.25
C PRO A 314 4.41 -0.51 -24.73
N ARG A 315 4.34 -1.72 -25.27
CA ARG A 315 4.47 -2.08 -26.70
C ARG A 315 3.13 -2.02 -27.43
N LYS A 316 2.06 -2.36 -26.72
CA LYS A 316 0.67 -2.34 -27.19
C LYS A 316 -0.23 -1.96 -26.02
N ILE A 317 -1.25 -1.15 -26.30
CA ILE A 317 -2.30 -0.81 -25.33
C ILE A 317 -3.67 -1.05 -25.96
N ASP A 318 -4.24 -2.24 -25.81
CA ASP A 318 -5.50 -2.62 -26.47
C ASP A 318 -6.74 -2.08 -25.73
N VAL A 319 -6.78 -0.76 -25.49
CA VAL A 319 -7.87 -0.08 -24.79
C VAL A 319 -8.44 0.99 -25.72
N PHE A 320 -9.68 0.78 -26.16
CA PHE A 320 -10.47 1.68 -26.99
C PHE A 320 -11.78 1.99 -26.26
N GLY A 321 -12.38 3.14 -26.56
CA GLY A 321 -13.68 3.46 -25.99
C GLY A 321 -14.83 2.83 -26.77
N THR A 322 -16.05 3.17 -26.36
CA THR A 322 -17.29 2.63 -26.93
C THR A 322 -18.17 3.70 -27.60
N GLU A 323 -17.71 4.96 -27.62
CA GLU A 323 -18.47 6.05 -28.21
C GLU A 323 -18.41 5.98 -29.74
N THR A 324 -19.47 6.45 -30.40
CA THR A 324 -19.55 6.55 -31.86
C THR A 324 -20.10 7.91 -32.26
N ILE A 325 -19.54 8.49 -33.31
CA ILE A 325 -20.03 9.74 -33.94
C ILE A 325 -20.27 9.51 -35.43
N ARG A 326 -20.75 10.51 -36.18
CA ARG A 326 -20.94 10.30 -37.63
C ARG A 326 -19.58 10.23 -38.33
N ASP A 327 -19.39 9.30 -39.26
CA ASP A 327 -18.11 9.16 -39.97
C ASP A 327 -17.67 10.45 -40.69
N CYS A 328 -18.63 11.25 -41.17
CA CYS A 328 -18.33 12.57 -41.74
C CYS A 328 -17.67 13.51 -40.71
N GLU A 329 -18.09 13.46 -39.44
CA GLU A 329 -17.51 14.26 -38.36
C GLU A 329 -16.09 13.79 -38.03
N VAL A 330 -15.85 12.48 -37.99
CA VAL A 330 -14.51 11.90 -37.79
C VAL A 330 -13.54 12.38 -38.88
N LYS A 331 -13.96 12.27 -40.15
CA LYS A 331 -13.16 12.69 -41.30
C LYS A 331 -12.86 14.20 -41.26
N LEU A 332 -13.88 15.02 -40.99
CA LEU A 332 -13.70 16.48 -40.91
C LEU A 332 -12.73 16.88 -39.79
N LEU A 333 -12.83 16.26 -38.61
CA LEU A 333 -11.88 16.50 -37.52
C LEU A 333 -10.45 16.15 -37.91
N ALA A 334 -10.24 15.03 -38.59
CA ALA A 334 -8.93 14.62 -39.05
C ALA A 334 -8.32 15.62 -40.05
N TYR A 335 -9.11 16.08 -41.03
CA TYR A 335 -8.65 17.07 -42.01
C TYR A 335 -8.34 18.42 -41.37
N PHE A 336 -9.20 18.93 -40.49
CA PHE A 336 -8.97 20.23 -39.84
C PHE A 336 -7.77 20.22 -38.88
N ILE A 337 -7.53 19.11 -38.19
CA ILE A 337 -6.35 18.95 -37.34
C ILE A 337 -5.09 18.83 -38.21
N GLY A 338 -5.13 18.07 -39.30
CA GLY A 338 -3.99 17.85 -40.19
C GLY A 338 -3.54 19.10 -40.96
N ASP A 339 -4.49 19.79 -41.61
CA ASP A 339 -4.18 20.91 -42.52
C ASP A 339 -3.84 22.22 -41.79
N GLY A 340 -4.18 22.37 -40.51
CA GLY A 340 -3.82 23.57 -39.74
C GLY A 340 -4.73 24.79 -39.96
N CYS A 341 -5.77 24.69 -40.80
CA CYS A 341 -6.61 25.80 -41.26
C CYS A 341 -7.77 26.14 -40.29
N LEU A 342 -7.47 26.37 -39.00
CA LEU A 342 -8.46 26.64 -37.95
C LEU A 342 -8.58 28.12 -37.53
N THR A 343 -7.82 29.02 -38.17
CA THR A 343 -7.73 30.45 -37.79
C THR A 343 -8.33 31.41 -38.81
N ASP A 344 -8.67 30.95 -40.02
CA ASP A 344 -9.29 31.78 -41.06
C ASP A 344 -10.82 31.75 -40.98
N SER A 345 -11.49 32.76 -41.54
CA SER A 345 -12.96 32.96 -41.51
C SER A 345 -13.79 31.76 -42.02
N THR A 346 -13.16 30.87 -42.79
CA THR A 346 -13.75 29.65 -43.37
C THR A 346 -12.67 28.57 -43.44
N PRO A 347 -12.91 27.36 -42.93
CA PRO A 347 -11.90 26.31 -42.97
C PRO A 347 -11.75 25.73 -44.38
N THR A 348 -10.50 25.49 -44.76
CA THR A 348 -10.09 25.01 -46.09
C THR A 348 -9.47 23.62 -45.99
N CYS A 349 -9.65 22.81 -47.03
CA CYS A 349 -8.97 21.52 -47.19
C CYS A 349 -8.63 21.28 -48.67
N ILE A 350 -7.60 20.49 -48.91
CA ILE A 350 -7.08 20.19 -50.27
C ILE A 350 -7.59 18.82 -50.78
N GLN A 351 -8.24 18.02 -49.93
CA GLN A 351 -8.59 16.62 -50.23
C GLN A 351 -9.98 16.47 -50.90
N ASN A 352 -10.08 15.60 -51.91
CA ASN A 352 -11.31 15.42 -52.70
C ASN A 352 -12.51 14.84 -51.90
N ASP A 353 -12.26 13.92 -50.96
CA ASP A 353 -13.25 13.30 -50.05
C ASP A 353 -13.81 14.30 -49.00
N PHE A 354 -13.21 15.48 -48.89
CA PHE A 354 -13.72 16.59 -48.07
C PHE A 354 -15.08 17.08 -48.57
N THR A 355 -15.30 17.10 -49.89
CA THR A 355 -16.56 17.56 -50.51
C THR A 355 -17.74 16.68 -50.10
N GLU A 356 -17.55 15.36 -50.14
CA GLU A 356 -18.57 14.39 -49.72
C GLU A 356 -18.85 14.47 -48.23
N SER A 357 -17.80 14.67 -47.43
CA SER A 357 -17.89 14.76 -45.96
C SER A 357 -18.63 16.02 -45.50
N ILE A 358 -18.38 17.17 -46.14
CA ILE A 358 -19.12 18.43 -45.89
C ILE A 358 -20.58 18.29 -46.29
N THR A 359 -20.84 17.78 -47.50
CA THR A 359 -22.21 17.63 -48.03
C THR A 359 -23.03 16.70 -47.12
N SER A 360 -22.39 15.66 -46.57
CA SER A 360 -23.00 14.73 -45.61
C SER A 360 -23.16 15.32 -44.20
N PHE A 361 -22.34 16.30 -43.81
CA PHE A 361 -22.44 16.97 -42.51
C PHE A 361 -23.66 17.91 -42.45
N SER A 362 -23.88 18.70 -43.51
CA SER A 362 -25.13 19.41 -43.75
C SER A 362 -25.33 19.68 -45.25
N PRO A 363 -26.53 19.41 -45.80
CA PRO A 363 -26.84 19.61 -47.22
C PRO A 363 -26.89 21.09 -47.64
N GLU A 364 -26.81 22.04 -46.70
CA GLU A 364 -26.82 23.47 -46.98
C GLU A 364 -25.43 24.06 -47.30
N PHE A 365 -24.37 23.26 -47.20
CA PHE A 365 -23.01 23.69 -47.56
C PHE A 365 -22.70 23.39 -49.03
N GLU A 366 -22.25 24.40 -49.78
CA GLU A 366 -21.61 24.20 -51.08
C GLU A 366 -20.09 24.17 -50.89
N ALA A 367 -19.45 23.07 -51.29
CA ALA A 367 -18.00 23.03 -51.46
C ALA A 367 -17.63 23.78 -52.73
N ARG A 368 -16.94 24.91 -52.61
CA ARG A 368 -16.46 25.69 -53.77
C ARG A 368 -14.97 25.43 -53.98
N VAL A 369 -14.60 25.14 -55.23
CA VAL A 369 -13.21 24.93 -55.65
C VAL A 369 -12.65 26.25 -56.18
N GLU A 370 -11.63 26.78 -55.53
CA GLU A 370 -10.88 27.93 -56.03
C GLU A 370 -9.54 27.42 -56.59
N ILE A 371 -9.32 27.61 -57.90
CA ILE A 371 -8.08 27.23 -58.58
C ILE A 371 -7.12 28.42 -58.48
N THR A 372 -6.11 28.33 -57.64
CA THR A 372 -5.03 29.34 -57.58
C THR A 372 -4.01 29.11 -58.71
N SER A 373 -3.14 30.09 -58.97
CA SER A 373 -2.12 30.04 -60.04
C SER A 373 -1.07 28.93 -59.86
N GLU A 374 -1.01 28.32 -58.67
CA GLU A 374 -0.33 27.05 -58.39
C GLU A 374 -1.38 25.92 -58.47
N ARG A 375 -1.08 24.83 -59.18
CA ARG A 375 -2.03 23.82 -59.68
C ARG A 375 -2.79 22.97 -58.63
N THR A 376 -3.05 23.48 -57.42
CA THR A 376 -3.73 22.77 -56.34
C THR A 376 -5.09 23.41 -56.04
N PRO A 377 -6.22 22.70 -56.23
CA PRO A 377 -7.54 23.22 -55.90
C PRO A 377 -7.71 23.35 -54.38
N ILE A 378 -8.17 24.51 -53.91
CA ILE A 378 -8.53 24.72 -52.49
C ILE A 378 -10.06 24.64 -52.38
N LEU A 379 -10.57 23.79 -51.48
CA LEU A 379 -12.00 23.62 -51.22
C LEU A 379 -12.41 24.46 -50.00
N TYR A 380 -13.44 25.30 -50.16
CA TYR A 380 -14.01 26.10 -49.08
C TYR A 380 -15.47 25.70 -48.82
N ALA A 381 -15.83 25.59 -47.53
CA ALA A 381 -17.22 25.44 -47.10
C ALA A 381 -17.91 26.82 -47.03
N ALA A 382 -18.67 27.19 -48.07
CA ALA A 382 -19.37 28.47 -48.12
C ALA A 382 -20.88 28.30 -47.84
N MET A 383 -21.44 29.18 -47.00
CA MET A 383 -22.88 29.30 -46.79
C MET A 383 -23.47 30.50 -47.54
N CYS A 384 -24.71 30.37 -48.02
CA CYS A 384 -25.44 31.43 -48.72
C CYS A 384 -26.13 32.47 -47.79
N GLN A 385 -25.96 32.45 -46.46
CA GLN A 385 -26.66 33.35 -45.53
C GLN A 385 -25.80 33.96 -44.41
N ARG A 386 -26.26 35.09 -43.84
CA ARG A 386 -25.61 35.99 -42.86
C ARG A 386 -25.55 35.48 -41.41
N GLU A 387 -25.68 34.18 -41.15
CA GLU A 387 -25.59 33.59 -39.79
C GLU A 387 -24.22 32.95 -39.52
N LYS A 388 -23.89 32.72 -38.24
CA LYS A 388 -22.61 32.13 -37.83
C LYS A 388 -22.51 30.70 -38.37
N ASN A 389 -21.42 30.38 -39.07
CA ASN A 389 -21.22 29.08 -39.73
C ASN A 389 -21.41 27.91 -38.73
N PRO A 390 -22.36 26.97 -38.94
CA PRO A 390 -22.63 25.82 -38.07
C PRO A 390 -21.41 24.94 -37.82
N LEU A 391 -20.50 24.86 -38.81
CA LEU A 391 -19.26 24.11 -38.68
C LEU A 391 -18.27 24.83 -37.74
N THR A 392 -18.23 26.17 -37.80
CA THR A 392 -17.50 26.99 -36.82
C THR A 392 -18.12 26.86 -35.42
N ALA A 393 -19.45 26.91 -35.29
CA ALA A 393 -20.13 26.74 -34.01
C ALA A 393 -19.89 25.33 -33.41
N TRP A 394 -19.84 24.30 -34.27
CA TRP A 394 -19.50 22.94 -33.87
C TRP A 394 -18.04 22.80 -33.42
N LEU A 395 -17.09 23.38 -34.16
CA LEU A 395 -15.67 23.43 -33.78
C LEU A 395 -15.42 24.25 -32.49
N GLU A 396 -16.20 25.31 -32.26
CA GLU A 396 -16.21 26.06 -30.99
C GLU A 396 -16.72 25.19 -29.84
N THR A 397 -17.76 24.40 -30.06
CA THR A 397 -18.31 23.48 -29.05
C THR A 397 -17.31 22.39 -28.66
N ILE A 398 -16.51 21.90 -29.61
CA ILE A 398 -15.44 20.91 -29.39
C ILE A 398 -14.15 21.56 -28.84
N GLY A 399 -14.05 22.90 -28.87
CA GLY A 399 -12.91 23.66 -28.37
C GLY A 399 -11.68 23.61 -29.28
N LEU A 400 -11.88 23.44 -30.59
CA LEU A 400 -10.82 23.42 -31.61
C LEU A 400 -10.70 24.73 -32.43
N TRP A 401 -11.72 25.59 -32.41
CA TRP A 401 -11.71 26.86 -33.15
C TRP A 401 -10.73 27.89 -32.56
N ASP A 402 -10.14 28.75 -33.41
CA ASP A 402 -9.17 29.81 -33.05
C ASP A 402 -7.83 29.32 -32.43
N LYS A 403 -7.49 28.04 -32.65
CA LYS A 403 -6.19 27.47 -32.25
C LYS A 403 -5.20 27.49 -33.42
N LYS A 404 -4.02 28.06 -33.18
CA LYS A 404 -2.88 28.01 -34.12
C LYS A 404 -2.34 26.58 -34.26
N ALA A 405 -1.67 26.29 -35.38
CA ALA A 405 -1.13 24.96 -35.69
C ALA A 405 -0.19 24.38 -34.62
N ASP A 406 0.55 25.23 -33.89
CA ASP A 406 1.44 24.85 -32.78
C ASP A 406 0.70 24.50 -31.48
N ALA A 407 -0.56 24.92 -31.33
CA ALA A 407 -1.43 24.64 -30.19
C ALA A 407 -2.51 23.57 -30.48
N GLN A 408 -2.46 22.94 -31.66
CA GLN A 408 -3.38 21.87 -32.03
C GLN A 408 -3.21 20.64 -31.15
N ILE A 409 -4.34 20.04 -30.80
CA ILE A 409 -4.47 18.84 -29.97
C ILE A 409 -5.59 17.94 -30.53
N ILE A 410 -5.48 16.64 -30.32
CA ILE A 410 -6.58 15.69 -30.53
C ILE A 410 -7.59 15.88 -29.38
N PRO A 411 -8.88 16.12 -29.67
CA PRO A 411 -9.92 16.21 -28.65
C PRO A 411 -10.10 14.90 -27.88
N ASN A 412 -10.43 14.99 -26.59
CA ASN A 412 -10.73 13.82 -25.74
C ASN A 412 -11.82 12.91 -26.32
N LEU A 413 -12.75 13.45 -27.11
CA LEU A 413 -13.77 12.70 -27.83
C LEU A 413 -13.17 11.59 -28.71
N ILE A 414 -12.10 11.88 -29.46
CA ILE A 414 -11.45 10.90 -30.35
C ILE A 414 -10.86 9.73 -29.58
N PHE A 415 -10.32 9.96 -28.38
CA PHE A 415 -9.74 8.91 -27.55
C PHE A 415 -10.79 7.93 -26.99
N LYS A 416 -12.07 8.36 -26.93
CA LYS A 416 -13.20 7.54 -26.48
C LYS A 416 -13.94 6.82 -27.60
N LEU A 417 -13.56 7.04 -28.86
CA LEU A 417 -14.19 6.38 -29.98
C LEU A 417 -13.81 4.90 -30.05
N GLU A 418 -14.67 4.12 -30.71
CA GLU A 418 -14.40 2.73 -31.06
C GLU A 418 -13.21 2.60 -32.04
N ARG A 419 -12.59 1.40 -32.04
CA ARG A 419 -11.38 1.10 -32.82
C ARG A 419 -11.49 1.44 -34.31
N SER A 420 -12.63 1.17 -34.94
CA SER A 420 -12.93 1.49 -36.35
C SER A 420 -12.87 2.99 -36.63
N GLN A 421 -13.44 3.82 -35.76
CA GLN A 421 -13.47 5.26 -35.94
C GLN A 421 -12.14 5.93 -35.62
N VAL A 422 -11.38 5.41 -34.64
CA VAL A 422 -10.00 5.85 -34.42
C VAL A 422 -9.12 5.52 -35.63
N SER A 423 -9.30 4.34 -36.24
CA SER A 423 -8.64 3.97 -37.49
C SER A 423 -9.00 4.94 -38.63
N LEU A 424 -10.29 5.23 -38.83
CA LEU A 424 -10.76 6.20 -39.84
C LEU A 424 -10.15 7.59 -39.62
N PHE A 425 -10.09 8.04 -38.37
CA PHE A 425 -9.47 9.31 -37.99
C PHE A 425 -7.99 9.35 -38.39
N LEU A 426 -7.21 8.34 -38.00
CA LEU A 426 -5.78 8.26 -38.33
C LEU A 426 -5.55 8.13 -39.84
N ASN A 427 -6.37 7.36 -40.54
CA ASN A 427 -6.29 7.18 -41.99
C ASN A 427 -6.41 8.52 -42.74
N ARG A 428 -7.37 9.37 -42.33
CA ARG A 428 -7.54 10.72 -42.91
C ARG A 428 -6.49 11.70 -42.42
N LEU A 429 -6.06 11.60 -41.16
CA LEU A 429 -5.02 12.46 -40.62
C LEU A 429 -3.70 12.26 -41.36
N PHE A 430 -3.29 11.02 -41.61
CA PHE A 430 -2.07 10.72 -42.39
C PHE A 430 -2.18 11.13 -43.86
N ALA A 431 -3.37 11.29 -44.43
CA ALA A 431 -3.52 11.77 -45.81
C ALA A 431 -3.18 13.26 -45.98
N THR A 432 -3.14 14.03 -44.89
CA THR A 432 -2.77 15.45 -44.91
C THR A 432 -1.25 15.62 -44.93
N ASN A 433 -0.60 15.18 -43.85
CA ASN A 433 0.82 15.47 -43.56
C ASN A 433 1.66 14.20 -43.39
N GLY A 434 1.13 13.04 -43.79
CA GLY A 434 1.85 11.78 -43.79
C GLY A 434 2.47 11.49 -45.15
N TRP A 435 3.64 10.85 -45.14
CA TRP A 435 4.23 10.32 -46.36
C TRP A 435 4.83 8.94 -46.13
N SER A 436 4.87 8.15 -47.20
CA SER A 436 5.58 6.88 -47.24
C SER A 436 6.83 7.05 -48.09
N SER A 437 7.96 6.54 -47.63
CA SER A 437 9.22 6.62 -48.36
C SER A 437 10.02 5.32 -48.28
N LEU A 438 10.86 5.11 -49.29
CA LEU A 438 11.87 4.06 -49.32
C LEU A 438 13.24 4.73 -49.21
N LEU A 439 13.95 4.45 -48.12
CA LEU A 439 15.33 4.92 -47.94
C LEU A 439 16.25 4.34 -49.01
N ILE A 440 17.38 5.00 -49.29
CA ILE A 440 18.41 4.53 -50.23
C ILE A 440 18.96 3.15 -49.81
N SER A 441 18.90 2.81 -48.52
CA SER A 441 19.21 1.48 -47.95
C SER A 441 18.19 0.39 -48.34
N GLY A 442 17.07 0.77 -48.94
CA GLY A 442 15.91 -0.08 -49.23
C GLY A 442 15.07 -0.41 -48.00
N GLN A 443 15.12 0.42 -46.95
CA GLN A 443 14.27 0.30 -45.76
C GLN A 443 12.99 1.12 -45.95
N SER A 444 11.86 0.48 -45.70
CA SER A 444 10.52 1.07 -45.70
C SER A 444 10.30 1.94 -44.46
N GLN A 445 9.74 3.14 -44.66
CA GLN A 445 9.43 4.07 -43.58
C GLN A 445 8.12 4.81 -43.86
N LEU A 446 7.28 4.94 -42.84
CA LEU A 446 6.14 5.85 -42.82
C LEU A 446 6.46 7.02 -41.90
N GLU A 447 6.17 8.24 -42.31
CA GLU A 447 6.48 9.45 -41.57
C GLU A 447 5.26 10.35 -41.47
N TYR A 448 5.14 11.08 -40.37
CA TYR A 448 4.16 12.14 -40.19
C TYR A 448 4.82 13.35 -39.54
N CYS A 449 4.58 14.55 -40.06
CA CYS A 449 5.15 15.78 -39.52
C CYS A 449 4.10 16.74 -38.98
N SER A 450 4.37 17.28 -37.80
CA SER A 450 3.57 18.34 -37.18
C SER A 450 4.46 19.38 -36.50
N VAL A 451 3.96 20.61 -36.36
CA VAL A 451 4.62 21.65 -35.57
C VAL A 451 4.30 21.53 -34.08
N SER A 452 3.22 20.85 -33.71
CA SER A 452 2.78 20.64 -32.33
C SER A 452 3.41 19.36 -31.74
N GLU A 453 4.19 19.51 -30.66
CA GLU A 453 4.72 18.37 -29.92
C GLU A 453 3.60 17.50 -29.34
N LYS A 454 2.59 18.16 -28.76
CA LYS A 454 1.48 17.49 -28.09
C LYS A 454 0.66 16.67 -29.08
N LEU A 455 0.39 17.19 -30.27
CA LEU A 455 -0.27 16.44 -31.34
C LEU A 455 0.55 15.22 -31.75
N GLY A 456 1.87 15.37 -31.94
CA GLY A 456 2.76 14.25 -32.24
C GLY A 456 2.73 13.14 -31.18
N ARG A 457 2.75 13.50 -29.89
CA ARG A 457 2.63 12.56 -28.76
C ARG A 457 1.26 11.86 -28.73
N GLN A 458 0.19 12.60 -28.97
CA GLN A 458 -1.16 12.06 -29.01
C GLN A 458 -1.35 11.07 -30.18
N ILE A 459 -0.79 11.37 -31.35
CA ILE A 459 -0.77 10.43 -32.49
C ILE A 459 0.06 9.19 -32.14
N GLN A 460 1.24 9.38 -31.53
CA GLN A 460 2.07 8.26 -31.05
C GLN A 460 1.30 7.34 -30.09
N HIS A 461 0.55 7.92 -29.14
CA HIS A 461 -0.29 7.15 -28.22
C HIS A 461 -1.44 6.42 -28.93
N LEU A 462 -2.14 7.07 -29.88
CA LEU A 462 -3.19 6.40 -30.67
C LEU A 462 -2.62 5.22 -31.48
N LEU A 463 -1.47 5.38 -32.12
CA LEU A 463 -0.78 4.30 -32.84
C LEU A 463 -0.39 3.15 -31.90
N LEU A 464 0.08 3.47 -30.68
CA LEU A 464 0.39 2.49 -29.65
C LEU A 464 -0.81 1.62 -29.27
N ARG A 465 -2.04 2.14 -29.39
CA ARG A 465 -3.25 1.34 -29.15
C ARG A 465 -3.48 0.24 -30.17
N PHE A 466 -3.06 0.47 -31.41
CA PHE A 466 -3.03 -0.55 -32.47
C PHE A 466 -1.80 -1.47 -32.37
N GLY A 467 -0.89 -1.24 -31.40
CA GLY A 467 0.37 -1.96 -31.28
C GLY A 467 1.43 -1.52 -32.30
N ILE A 468 1.29 -0.31 -32.85
CA ILE A 468 2.23 0.29 -33.81
C ILE A 468 3.25 1.09 -33.02
N ILE A 469 4.53 0.70 -33.11
CA ILE A 469 5.63 1.41 -32.45
C ILE A 469 6.11 2.54 -33.36
N ALA A 470 5.91 3.78 -32.91
CA ALA A 470 6.37 4.97 -33.60
C ALA A 470 7.42 5.72 -32.77
N THR A 471 8.39 6.34 -33.44
CA THR A 471 9.43 7.18 -32.82
C THR A 471 9.14 8.64 -33.08
N LEU A 472 9.05 9.47 -32.04
CA LEU A 472 8.84 10.92 -32.18
C LEU A 472 10.18 11.65 -32.00
N LYS A 473 10.58 12.46 -32.99
CA LYS A 473 11.84 13.21 -32.98
C LYS A 473 11.63 14.66 -33.36
N LYS A 474 12.48 15.53 -32.82
CA LYS A 474 12.52 16.95 -33.20
C LYS A 474 13.36 17.12 -34.46
N CYS A 475 12.80 17.74 -35.49
CA CYS A 475 13.47 18.02 -36.77
C CYS A 475 13.37 19.51 -37.13
N SER A 476 14.21 19.94 -38.09
CA SER A 476 14.14 21.29 -38.66
C SER A 476 13.71 21.20 -40.11
N ILE A 477 12.52 21.73 -40.40
CA ILE A 477 11.92 21.71 -41.73
C ILE A 477 12.11 23.09 -42.36
N LYS A 478 12.47 23.10 -43.65
CA LYS A 478 12.55 24.34 -44.43
C LYS A 478 11.15 24.71 -44.90
N TYR A 479 10.61 25.82 -44.39
CA TYR A 479 9.34 26.38 -44.84
C TYR A 479 9.62 27.72 -45.51
N GLN A 480 9.44 27.78 -46.83
CA GLN A 480 9.88 28.90 -47.68
C GLN A 480 11.40 29.17 -47.52
N GLU A 481 11.79 30.39 -47.12
CA GLU A 481 13.18 30.79 -46.87
C GLU A 481 13.62 30.64 -45.41
N THR A 482 12.73 30.23 -44.49
CA THR A 482 13.02 30.12 -43.05
C THR A 482 13.00 28.67 -42.57
N ARG A 483 13.92 28.31 -41.66
CA ARG A 483 13.90 27.01 -40.98
C ARG A 483 13.00 27.09 -39.75
N ARG A 484 12.00 26.22 -39.67
CA ARG A 484 11.12 26.08 -38.50
C ARG A 484 11.41 24.77 -37.79
N GLN A 485 11.20 24.75 -36.47
CA GLN A 485 11.26 23.52 -35.69
C GLN A 485 9.93 22.77 -35.86
N ALA A 486 10.01 21.45 -36.07
CA ALA A 486 8.87 20.58 -36.18
C ALA A 486 9.16 19.24 -35.49
N TRP A 487 8.12 18.44 -35.33
CA TRP A 487 8.15 17.11 -34.76
C TRP A 487 7.78 16.10 -35.84
N GLN A 488 8.67 15.14 -36.04
CA GLN A 488 8.54 14.08 -37.01
C GLN A 488 8.30 12.77 -36.27
N LEU A 489 7.25 12.06 -36.66
CA LEU A 489 6.89 10.75 -36.17
C LEU A 489 7.27 9.72 -37.24
N ASP A 490 8.17 8.81 -36.89
CA ASP A 490 8.71 7.76 -37.76
C ASP A 490 8.17 6.38 -37.37
N ILE A 491 7.63 5.63 -38.33
CA ILE A 491 7.31 4.21 -38.20
C ILE A 491 8.27 3.44 -39.11
N THR A 492 9.24 2.78 -38.49
CA THR A 492 10.31 2.05 -39.19
C THR A 492 10.26 0.54 -38.97
N ASP A 493 9.50 0.08 -37.97
CA ASP A 493 9.37 -1.33 -37.64
C ASP A 493 8.46 -2.05 -38.65
N ALA A 494 8.94 -3.18 -39.18
CA ALA A 494 8.25 -3.90 -40.25
C ALA A 494 6.86 -4.43 -39.83
N GLN A 495 6.73 -4.92 -38.59
CA GLN A 495 5.43 -5.39 -38.08
C GLN A 495 4.47 -4.22 -37.88
N SER A 496 4.96 -3.11 -37.34
CA SER A 496 4.20 -1.87 -37.16
C SER A 496 3.72 -1.29 -38.49
N ILE A 497 4.56 -1.31 -39.55
CA ILE A 497 4.16 -0.89 -40.90
C ILE A 497 3.09 -1.82 -41.49
N LYS A 498 3.24 -3.14 -41.32
CA LYS A 498 2.22 -4.11 -41.77
C LYS A 498 0.88 -3.88 -41.08
N THR A 499 0.88 -3.73 -39.76
CA THR A 499 -0.33 -3.42 -38.98
C THR A 499 -0.92 -2.07 -39.39
N PHE A 500 -0.09 -1.05 -39.64
CA PHE A 500 -0.55 0.24 -40.13
C PHE A 500 -1.26 0.11 -41.49
N ILE A 501 -0.67 -0.60 -42.46
CA ILE A 501 -1.26 -0.79 -43.79
C ILE A 501 -2.56 -1.59 -43.71
N SER A 502 -2.60 -2.65 -42.89
CA SER A 502 -3.78 -3.52 -42.80
C SER A 502 -4.94 -2.91 -42.01
N GLU A 503 -4.65 -2.16 -40.95
CA GLU A 503 -5.69 -1.67 -40.03
C GLU A 503 -6.04 -0.19 -40.22
N ILE A 504 -5.13 0.64 -40.75
CA ILE A 504 -5.31 2.10 -40.85
C ILE A 504 -5.24 2.55 -42.32
N GLY A 505 -4.11 2.35 -42.99
CA GLY A 505 -3.84 2.84 -44.34
C GLY A 505 -3.70 4.37 -44.43
N ILE A 506 -3.50 4.89 -45.64
CA ILE A 506 -3.44 6.33 -45.93
C ILE A 506 -4.38 6.58 -47.10
N PHE A 507 -5.39 7.42 -46.90
CA PHE A 507 -6.33 7.75 -47.97
C PHE A 507 -5.63 8.39 -49.17
N GLY A 508 -5.88 7.86 -50.37
CA GLY A 508 -5.34 8.38 -51.63
C GLY A 508 -3.88 8.01 -51.92
N ALA A 509 -3.24 7.20 -51.08
CA ALA A 509 -1.84 6.77 -51.24
C ALA A 509 -1.67 5.25 -51.37
N ASP A 510 -2.68 4.54 -51.89
CA ASP A 510 -2.71 3.08 -51.99
C ASP A 510 -1.55 2.51 -52.83
N GLU A 511 -1.20 3.17 -53.94
CA GLU A 511 -0.08 2.73 -54.79
C GLU A 511 1.27 2.88 -54.07
N ALA A 512 1.46 3.97 -53.33
CA ALA A 512 2.68 4.21 -52.56
C ALA A 512 2.81 3.20 -51.41
N LEU A 513 1.74 2.93 -50.67
CA LEU A 513 1.72 1.90 -49.63
C LEU A 513 1.94 0.49 -50.18
N GLY A 514 1.37 0.18 -51.35
CA GLY A 514 1.58 -1.10 -52.04
C GLY A 514 3.05 -1.31 -52.44
N GLN A 515 3.76 -0.26 -52.85
CA GLN A 515 5.20 -0.32 -53.11
C GLN A 515 6.00 -0.59 -51.83
N VAL A 516 5.64 0.07 -50.72
CA VAL A 516 6.26 -0.15 -49.40
C VAL A 516 6.02 -1.57 -48.89
N GLU A 517 4.81 -2.12 -49.04
CA GLU A 517 4.45 -3.48 -48.67
C GLU A 517 5.17 -4.53 -49.52
N THR A 518 5.27 -4.30 -50.83
CA THR A 518 5.99 -5.19 -51.75
C THR A 518 7.48 -5.23 -51.41
N ALA A 519 8.08 -4.08 -51.08
CA ALA A 519 9.47 -3.99 -50.65
C ALA A 519 9.72 -4.73 -49.32
N LEU A 520 8.77 -4.67 -48.37
CA LEU A 520 8.85 -5.40 -47.09
C LEU A 520 8.81 -6.93 -47.26
N ASN A 521 8.15 -7.42 -48.31
CA ASN A 521 8.01 -8.86 -48.55
C ASN A 521 9.19 -9.47 -49.34
N GLN A 522 10.04 -8.65 -50.00
CA GLN A 522 11.12 -9.13 -50.88
C GLN A 522 12.50 -9.29 -50.21
N LYS A 523 12.75 -8.72 -49.03
CA LYS A 523 14.04 -8.82 -48.32
C LYS A 523 13.92 -9.59 -47.00
N THR A 524 14.91 -10.43 -46.70
CA THR A 524 15.18 -10.92 -45.34
C THR A 524 15.71 -9.76 -44.51
N HIS A 525 14.82 -9.08 -43.79
CA HIS A 525 15.16 -7.93 -42.97
C HIS A 525 16.13 -8.32 -41.83
N GLN A 526 17.07 -7.41 -41.51
CA GLN A 526 17.78 -7.47 -40.23
C GLN A 526 16.74 -7.38 -39.11
N THR A 527 16.71 -8.43 -38.28
CA THR A 527 15.72 -8.64 -37.23
C THR A 527 15.69 -7.50 -36.20
N SER A 528 14.51 -6.87 -36.13
CA SER A 528 13.82 -6.22 -35.00
C SER A 528 14.49 -5.03 -34.32
N SER A 529 13.86 -3.85 -34.40
CA SER A 529 14.09 -2.71 -33.50
C SER A 529 13.57 -2.97 -32.08
N ASP A 530 12.66 -3.93 -31.90
CA ASP A 530 12.16 -4.45 -30.62
C ASP A 530 13.08 -5.58 -30.12
N LEU A 531 14.16 -5.17 -29.47
CA LEU A 531 15.20 -6.05 -28.94
C LEU A 531 15.09 -6.19 -27.43
N ILE A 532 15.11 -7.43 -26.96
CA ILE A 532 15.21 -7.75 -25.55
C ILE A 532 16.67 -7.50 -25.12
N PRO A 533 16.89 -6.72 -24.04
CA PRO A 533 18.22 -6.35 -23.58
C PRO A 533 19.13 -7.57 -23.36
N GLY A 534 20.43 -7.41 -23.66
CA GLY A 534 21.41 -8.51 -23.68
C GLY A 534 21.72 -9.07 -22.29
N GLU A 535 21.34 -8.38 -21.22
CA GLU A 535 21.42 -8.82 -19.83
C GLU A 535 20.65 -10.14 -19.61
N ILE A 536 19.67 -10.45 -20.47
CA ILE A 536 18.95 -11.73 -20.39
C ILE A 536 19.81 -12.95 -20.68
N TRP A 537 20.97 -12.78 -21.32
CA TRP A 537 21.90 -13.87 -21.54
C TRP A 537 22.36 -14.51 -20.23
N GLU A 538 22.41 -13.77 -19.12
CA GLU A 538 22.69 -14.35 -17.80
C GLU A 538 21.62 -15.35 -17.38
N GLN A 539 20.35 -15.06 -17.66
CA GLN A 539 19.21 -15.96 -17.39
C GLN A 539 19.19 -17.17 -18.34
N ILE A 540 19.49 -16.95 -19.63
CA ILE A 540 19.57 -18.03 -20.63
C ILE A 540 20.74 -18.97 -20.34
N VAL A 541 21.88 -18.44 -19.91
CA VAL A 541 23.07 -19.21 -19.52
C VAL A 541 22.80 -19.96 -18.21
N ALA A 542 22.11 -19.35 -17.24
CA ALA A 542 21.73 -20.03 -16.00
C ALA A 542 20.73 -21.18 -16.22
N ALA A 543 19.88 -21.09 -17.26
CA ALA A 543 18.93 -22.16 -17.63
C ALA A 543 19.60 -23.37 -18.31
N LYS A 544 20.89 -23.31 -18.65
CA LYS A 544 21.63 -24.40 -19.33
C LYS A 544 22.97 -24.71 -18.66
N CYS A 545 23.25 -25.98 -18.39
CA CYS A 545 24.62 -26.42 -18.07
C CYS A 545 25.53 -26.29 -19.32
N ALA A 546 26.24 -25.16 -19.43
CA ALA A 546 27.37 -24.86 -20.32
C ALA A 546 27.17 -24.95 -21.86
N GLY A 547 27.46 -23.85 -22.59
CA GLY A 547 27.83 -23.92 -24.01
C GLY A 547 27.37 -22.79 -24.94
N ILE A 548 26.41 -21.94 -24.55
CA ILE A 548 25.94 -20.82 -25.37
C ILE A 548 26.43 -19.51 -24.74
N LYS A 549 27.20 -18.71 -25.48
CA LYS A 549 27.63 -17.37 -25.06
C LYS A 549 27.12 -16.34 -26.07
N GLY A 550 26.42 -15.34 -25.57
CA GLY A 550 26.02 -14.15 -26.31
C GLY A 550 26.07 -12.93 -25.38
N LYS A 551 26.38 -11.76 -25.94
CA LYS A 551 26.30 -10.46 -25.24
C LYS A 551 25.36 -9.49 -25.95
N GLU A 552 24.78 -9.92 -27.06
CA GLU A 552 24.00 -9.07 -27.96
C GLU A 552 22.52 -9.13 -27.61
N ALA A 553 21.80 -8.04 -27.87
CA ALA A 553 20.36 -7.99 -27.66
C ALA A 553 19.64 -8.98 -28.60
N LEU A 554 18.60 -9.64 -28.09
CA LEU A 554 17.90 -10.73 -28.79
C LEU A 554 16.57 -10.25 -29.38
N SER A 555 16.23 -10.72 -30.59
CA SER A 555 14.87 -10.55 -31.10
C SER A 555 13.90 -11.46 -30.35
N ARG A 556 12.63 -11.05 -30.23
CA ARG A 556 11.58 -11.84 -29.57
C ARG A 556 11.40 -13.22 -30.19
N GLU A 557 11.45 -13.32 -31.51
CA GLU A 557 11.35 -14.61 -32.22
C GLU A 557 12.50 -15.55 -31.86
N LYS A 558 13.73 -15.02 -31.81
CA LYS A 558 14.90 -15.80 -31.37
C LYS A 558 14.77 -16.19 -29.91
N LEU A 559 14.32 -15.29 -29.05
CA LEU A 559 14.09 -15.60 -27.64
C LEU A 559 12.99 -16.67 -27.49
N TRP A 560 11.90 -16.58 -28.23
CA TRP A 560 10.82 -17.55 -28.23
C TRP A 560 11.33 -18.94 -28.61
N ILE A 561 12.04 -19.06 -29.74
CA ILE A 561 12.62 -20.33 -30.19
C ILE A 561 13.57 -20.89 -29.12
N LEU A 562 14.44 -20.06 -28.54
CA LEU A 562 15.34 -20.46 -27.47
C LEU A 562 14.56 -20.90 -26.21
N ALA A 563 13.54 -20.15 -25.81
CA ALA A 563 12.74 -20.40 -24.62
C ALA A 563 11.82 -21.64 -24.76
N THR A 564 11.30 -21.91 -25.96
CA THR A 564 10.56 -23.13 -26.29
C THR A 564 11.49 -24.34 -26.24
N ASN A 565 12.69 -24.23 -26.82
CA ASN A 565 13.70 -25.30 -26.78
C ASN A 565 14.25 -25.56 -25.36
N LEU A 566 14.17 -24.57 -24.46
CA LEU A 566 14.59 -24.67 -23.07
C LEU A 566 13.45 -25.00 -22.10
N GLU A 567 12.22 -25.16 -22.59
CA GLU A 567 11.00 -25.35 -21.78
C GLU A 567 10.85 -24.30 -20.65
N ASN A 568 11.34 -23.08 -20.89
CA ASN A 568 11.38 -22.03 -19.88
C ASN A 568 10.19 -21.08 -20.06
N LEU A 569 9.11 -21.34 -19.32
CA LEU A 569 7.86 -20.56 -19.37
C LEU A 569 8.09 -19.04 -19.12
N PRO A 570 8.93 -18.59 -18.17
CA PRO A 570 9.19 -17.16 -18.00
C PRO A 570 9.86 -16.46 -19.20
N LEU A 571 10.79 -17.13 -19.88
CA LEU A 571 11.41 -16.60 -21.11
C LEU A 571 10.42 -16.59 -22.28
N GLN A 572 9.50 -17.57 -22.33
CA GLN A 572 8.38 -17.58 -23.27
C GLN A 572 7.44 -16.40 -23.02
N GLN A 573 7.07 -16.14 -21.77
CA GLN A 573 6.23 -14.99 -21.37
C GLN A 573 6.90 -13.66 -21.73
N LEU A 574 8.21 -13.52 -21.52
CA LEU A 574 8.93 -12.31 -21.92
C LEU A 574 8.95 -12.12 -23.44
N ALA A 575 9.13 -13.20 -24.20
CA ALA A 575 9.09 -13.12 -25.65
C ALA A 575 7.70 -12.66 -26.14
N THR A 576 6.63 -13.08 -25.48
CA THR A 576 5.23 -12.66 -25.76
C THR A 576 4.77 -11.41 -25.00
N SER A 577 5.67 -10.69 -24.31
CA SER A 577 5.27 -9.58 -23.44
C SER A 577 4.68 -8.38 -24.19
N ASP A 578 3.80 -7.63 -23.51
CA ASP A 578 3.31 -6.33 -23.96
C ASP A 578 4.26 -5.17 -23.62
N VAL A 579 5.47 -5.46 -23.12
CA VAL A 579 6.48 -4.46 -22.74
C VAL A 579 7.55 -4.31 -23.82
N TYR A 580 7.87 -3.08 -24.20
CA TYR A 580 9.01 -2.68 -25.03
C TYR A 580 10.12 -2.10 -24.14
N TRP A 581 11.39 -2.42 -24.43
CA TRP A 581 12.54 -1.95 -23.66
C TRP A 581 13.19 -0.74 -24.34
N ASP A 582 12.75 0.45 -23.95
CA ASP A 582 13.19 1.70 -24.55
C ASP A 582 14.37 2.33 -23.80
N GLU A 583 15.27 2.99 -24.52
CA GLU A 583 16.48 3.56 -23.94
C GLU A 583 16.24 5.00 -23.47
N ILE A 584 16.73 5.36 -22.29
CA ILE A 584 16.70 6.73 -21.79
C ILE A 584 17.71 7.57 -22.59
N VAL A 585 17.25 8.66 -23.20
CA VAL A 585 18.08 9.60 -23.97
C VAL A 585 18.37 10.90 -23.24
N SER A 586 17.51 11.31 -22.30
CA SER A 586 17.78 12.45 -21.42
C SER A 586 17.11 12.31 -20.06
N ILE A 587 17.77 12.88 -19.04
CA ILE A 587 17.25 13.06 -17.68
C ILE A 587 17.59 14.50 -17.30
N GLU A 588 16.59 15.38 -17.21
CA GLU A 588 16.78 16.82 -17.01
C GLU A 588 16.01 17.32 -15.78
N PRO A 589 16.60 18.14 -14.90
CA PRO A 589 15.87 18.73 -13.79
C PRO A 589 14.85 19.77 -14.29
N MET A 590 13.57 19.60 -13.94
CA MET A 590 12.45 20.46 -14.37
C MET A 590 12.00 21.46 -13.28
N GLY A 591 12.74 21.52 -12.17
CA GLY A 591 12.41 22.36 -11.01
C GLY A 591 11.31 21.77 -10.13
N CYS A 592 10.81 22.57 -9.21
CA CYS A 592 9.78 22.15 -8.27
C CYS A 592 8.38 22.29 -8.88
N LYS A 593 7.62 21.20 -8.98
CA LYS A 593 6.25 21.16 -9.53
C LYS A 593 5.31 20.40 -8.61
N GLN A 594 4.00 20.64 -8.74
CA GLN A 594 2.98 19.88 -8.02
C GLN A 594 3.00 18.41 -8.46
N VAL A 595 2.98 17.48 -7.50
CA VAL A 595 3.04 16.04 -7.73
C VAL A 595 1.95 15.28 -6.98
N TYR A 596 1.54 14.15 -7.56
CA TYR A 596 0.51 13.25 -7.06
C TYR A 596 1.02 11.81 -7.09
N ASP A 597 0.39 10.92 -6.34
CA ASP A 597 0.66 9.48 -6.28
C ASP A 597 -0.67 8.69 -6.19
N LEU A 598 -0.67 7.46 -6.68
CA LEU A 598 -1.80 6.53 -6.65
C LEU A 598 -1.35 5.21 -6.01
N THR A 599 -2.13 4.70 -5.06
CA THR A 599 -1.90 3.36 -4.52
C THR A 599 -2.69 2.34 -5.33
N ILE A 600 -1.99 1.38 -5.93
CA ILE A 600 -2.58 0.30 -6.72
C ILE A 600 -2.53 -1.02 -5.93
N PRO A 601 -3.67 -1.71 -5.73
CA PRO A 601 -3.71 -3.03 -5.11
C PRO A 601 -3.11 -4.09 -6.04
N VAL A 602 -2.59 -5.17 -5.48
CA VAL A 602 -1.95 -6.32 -6.17
C VAL A 602 -0.65 -5.97 -6.90
N SER A 603 -0.72 -5.26 -8.03
CA SER A 603 0.41 -5.05 -8.95
C SER A 603 1.36 -3.94 -8.52
N HIS A 604 0.91 -3.03 -7.64
CA HIS A 604 1.68 -1.89 -7.11
C HIS A 604 2.36 -1.05 -8.19
N ASN A 605 1.87 -1.10 -9.43
CA ASN A 605 2.39 -0.35 -10.57
C ASN A 605 1.25 0.10 -11.47
N PHE A 606 1.48 1.15 -12.24
CA PHE A 606 0.54 1.60 -13.27
C PHE A 606 1.29 2.26 -14.43
N VAL A 607 0.57 2.53 -15.52
CA VAL A 607 1.10 3.22 -16.70
C VAL A 607 0.71 4.70 -16.66
N ALA A 608 1.70 5.59 -16.73
CA ALA A 608 1.54 7.03 -16.89
C ALA A 608 2.47 7.54 -18.00
N ASN A 609 1.99 8.42 -18.86
CA ASN A 609 2.69 8.90 -20.07
C ASN A 609 3.33 7.76 -20.88
N ASP A 610 2.63 6.62 -20.95
CA ASP A 610 3.12 5.39 -21.58
C ASP A 610 4.44 4.84 -20.97
N ILE A 611 4.61 4.91 -19.64
CA ILE A 611 5.73 4.36 -18.85
C ILE A 611 5.23 3.74 -17.50
N CYS A 612 5.85 2.67 -16.99
CA CYS A 612 5.45 1.94 -15.76
C CYS A 612 6.11 2.45 -14.43
N VAL A 613 5.39 2.46 -13.28
CA VAL A 613 5.77 3.12 -11.96
C VAL A 613 5.54 2.27 -10.64
N HIS A 614 5.99 2.57 -9.37
CA HIS A 614 5.85 1.66 -8.12
C HIS A 614 5.68 2.32 -6.68
N ASN A 615 5.36 1.61 -5.52
CA ASN A 615 5.17 2.06 -4.04
C ASN A 615 6.02 1.34 -2.87
N THR A 616 5.96 1.66 -1.51
CA THR A 616 7.05 1.56 -0.40
C THR A 616 6.87 0.63 0.89
N ALA A 617 7.88 0.44 1.84
CA ALA A 617 8.13 -0.76 2.73
C ALA A 617 8.84 -0.75 4.19
N PHE A 618 8.89 0.29 5.04
CA PHE A 618 9.72 0.31 6.31
C PHE A 618 9.30 -0.60 7.50
N CYS A 619 8.07 -0.53 8.02
CA CYS A 619 7.70 -1.19 9.28
C CYS A 619 7.73 -2.73 9.24
N LEU A 620 7.60 -3.31 8.04
CA LEU A 620 7.67 -4.74 7.83
C LEU A 620 9.03 -5.33 8.20
N ASN A 621 10.12 -4.54 8.09
CA ASN A 621 11.47 -4.96 8.45
C ASN A 621 11.67 -5.11 9.96
N ILE A 622 11.05 -4.23 10.76
CA ILE A 622 11.11 -4.29 12.23
C ILE A 622 10.37 -5.54 12.73
N ALA A 623 9.17 -5.78 12.21
CA ALA A 623 8.37 -6.96 12.54
C ALA A 623 9.14 -8.26 12.22
N HIS A 624 9.79 -8.30 11.06
CA HIS A 624 10.63 -9.41 10.65
C HIS A 624 11.81 -9.66 11.60
N ASN A 625 12.58 -8.62 11.95
CA ASN A 625 13.74 -8.75 12.84
C ASN A 625 13.35 -9.28 14.23
N ILE A 626 12.23 -8.81 14.80
CA ILE A 626 11.77 -9.25 16.13
C ILE A 626 11.37 -10.72 16.11
N ALA A 627 10.60 -11.13 15.12
CA ALA A 627 10.16 -12.52 14.97
C ALA A 627 11.31 -13.47 14.64
N SER A 628 12.31 -13.01 13.87
CA SER A 628 13.48 -13.79 13.47
C SER A 628 14.47 -13.98 14.62
N LEU A 629 14.90 -12.90 15.27
CA LEU A 629 15.97 -12.90 16.28
C LEU A 629 15.50 -13.33 17.67
N TYR A 630 14.30 -12.92 18.07
CA TYR A 630 13.81 -13.10 19.45
C TYR A 630 12.68 -14.11 19.56
N LYS A 631 12.19 -14.63 18.42
CA LYS A 631 11.11 -15.65 18.35
C LYS A 631 9.86 -15.27 19.15
N LEU A 632 9.60 -13.96 19.27
CA LEU A 632 8.40 -13.44 19.91
C LEU A 632 7.26 -13.29 18.90
N PRO A 633 6.01 -13.65 19.24
CA PRO A 633 4.89 -13.52 18.32
C PRO A 633 4.59 -12.07 17.96
N VAL A 634 4.49 -11.77 16.65
CA VAL A 634 4.21 -10.43 16.12
C VAL A 634 2.89 -10.46 15.37
N ALA A 635 1.97 -9.54 15.70
CA ALA A 635 0.72 -9.35 14.97
C ALA A 635 0.83 -8.13 14.04
N VAL A 636 0.44 -8.29 12.78
CA VAL A 636 0.45 -7.23 11.77
C VAL A 636 -0.97 -7.04 11.25
N PHE A 637 -1.55 -5.88 11.53
CA PHE A 637 -2.83 -5.43 11.01
C PHE A 637 -2.60 -4.53 9.81
N SER A 638 -2.91 -5.04 8.63
CA SER A 638 -2.65 -4.40 7.35
C SER A 638 -3.95 -3.92 6.73
N LEU A 639 -4.18 -2.61 6.80
CA LEU A 639 -5.36 -1.94 6.26
C LEU A 639 -5.12 -1.44 4.82
N GLU A 640 -3.85 -1.29 4.42
CA GLU A 640 -3.48 -0.84 3.06
C GLU A 640 -3.11 -2.00 2.12
N MET A 641 -2.55 -3.10 2.64
CA MET A 641 -2.00 -4.20 1.84
C MET A 641 -2.62 -5.57 2.18
N SER A 642 -2.66 -6.49 1.21
CA SER A 642 -3.09 -7.88 1.48
C SER A 642 -1.98 -8.70 2.16
N LYS A 643 -2.38 -9.78 2.83
CA LYS A 643 -1.44 -10.70 3.50
C LYS A 643 -0.45 -11.35 2.53
N GLU A 644 -0.87 -11.66 1.31
CA GLU A 644 0.01 -12.23 0.27
C GLU A 644 1.10 -11.24 -0.13
N GLN A 645 0.75 -9.96 -0.25
CA GLN A 645 1.71 -8.91 -0.62
C GLN A 645 2.75 -8.69 0.47
N LEU A 646 2.33 -8.71 1.73
CA LEU A 646 3.25 -8.63 2.87
C LEU A 646 4.15 -9.86 2.94
N ALA A 647 3.61 -11.06 2.74
CA ALA A 647 4.39 -12.30 2.71
C ALA A 647 5.44 -12.29 1.59
N GLN A 648 5.09 -11.83 0.38
CA GLN A 648 6.04 -11.69 -0.73
C GLN A 648 7.17 -10.71 -0.41
N ARG A 649 6.88 -9.59 0.26
CA ARG A 649 7.91 -8.63 0.68
C ARG A 649 8.83 -9.19 1.75
N LEU A 650 8.29 -9.94 2.71
CA LEU A 650 9.09 -10.65 3.71
C LEU A 650 10.01 -11.68 3.04
N LEU A 651 9.49 -12.45 2.09
CA LEU A 651 10.27 -13.40 1.29
C LEU A 651 11.37 -12.71 0.48
N ALA A 652 11.07 -11.57 -0.14
CA ALA A 652 12.03 -10.79 -0.92
C ALA A 652 13.19 -10.29 -0.05
N SER A 653 12.84 -9.70 1.10
CA SER A 653 13.80 -9.18 2.07
C SER A 653 14.70 -10.28 2.65
N GLU A 654 14.12 -11.45 2.95
CA GLU A 654 14.83 -12.57 3.58
C GLU A 654 15.69 -13.35 2.58
N ALA A 655 15.14 -13.68 1.41
CA ALA A 655 15.88 -14.39 0.37
C ALA A 655 16.95 -13.51 -0.29
N LYS A 656 16.93 -12.19 -0.07
CA LYS A 656 17.69 -11.18 -0.81
C LYS A 656 17.48 -11.32 -2.32
N ILE A 657 16.23 -11.54 -2.68
CA ILE A 657 15.76 -11.65 -4.05
C ILE A 657 14.79 -10.50 -4.26
N GLU A 658 14.94 -9.76 -5.35
CA GLU A 658 14.05 -8.65 -5.63
C GLU A 658 12.59 -9.13 -5.67
N SER A 659 11.68 -8.31 -5.13
CA SER A 659 10.25 -8.63 -5.08
C SER A 659 9.67 -8.92 -6.47
N SER A 660 10.20 -8.29 -7.53
CA SER A 660 9.82 -8.54 -8.91
C SER A 660 10.12 -9.97 -9.37
N TYR A 661 11.26 -10.55 -9.00
CA TYR A 661 11.62 -11.93 -9.34
C TYR A 661 10.74 -12.95 -8.62
N LEU A 662 10.39 -12.70 -7.35
CA LEU A 662 9.49 -13.59 -6.60
C LEU A 662 8.06 -13.52 -7.11
N ARG A 663 7.58 -12.33 -7.47
CA ARG A 663 6.23 -12.11 -7.99
C ARG A 663 6.06 -12.74 -9.38
N THR A 664 7.06 -12.59 -10.23
CA THR A 664 7.07 -13.17 -11.59
C THR A 664 7.51 -14.63 -11.65
N GLY A 665 7.92 -15.24 -10.52
CA GLY A 665 8.45 -16.61 -10.47
C GLY A 665 9.77 -16.83 -11.23
N ARG A 666 10.48 -15.75 -11.58
CA ARG A 666 11.72 -15.75 -12.38
C ARG A 666 12.95 -16.02 -11.51
N LEU A 667 13.03 -17.23 -10.97
CA LEU A 667 14.11 -17.64 -10.08
C LEU A 667 15.11 -18.52 -10.83
N SER A 668 16.38 -18.11 -10.82
CA SER A 668 17.49 -18.96 -11.26
C SER A 668 17.60 -20.22 -10.38
N GLN A 669 18.16 -21.32 -10.89
CA GLN A 669 18.40 -22.53 -10.09
C GLN A 669 19.20 -22.25 -8.81
N THR A 670 20.08 -21.25 -8.84
CA THR A 670 20.86 -20.78 -7.68
C THR A 670 20.04 -19.97 -6.66
N GLN A 671 18.90 -19.39 -7.05
CA GLN A 671 18.02 -18.60 -6.18
C GLN A 671 16.95 -19.45 -5.49
N TRP A 672 16.66 -20.65 -5.99
CA TRP A 672 15.74 -21.58 -5.33
C TRP A 672 16.24 -22.04 -3.96
N GLU A 673 17.55 -22.20 -3.77
CA GLU A 673 18.11 -22.58 -2.48
C GLU A 673 17.96 -21.44 -1.43
N PRO A 674 18.35 -20.18 -1.70
CA PRO A 674 18.03 -19.04 -0.83
C PRO A 674 16.53 -18.89 -0.55
N LEU A 675 15.68 -19.07 -1.56
CA LEU A 675 14.23 -18.96 -1.38
C LEU A 675 13.68 -20.08 -0.49
N SER A 676 14.06 -21.33 -0.74
CA SER A 676 13.61 -22.47 0.08
C SER A 676 14.07 -22.31 1.53
N ARG A 677 15.30 -21.81 1.74
CA ARG A 677 15.82 -21.46 3.06
C ARG A 677 15.01 -20.34 3.71
N ALA A 678 14.70 -19.27 2.96
CA ALA A 678 13.87 -18.16 3.44
C ALA A 678 12.45 -18.61 3.79
N ILE A 679 11.82 -19.49 2.99
CA ILE A 679 10.52 -20.08 3.29
C ILE A 679 10.58 -20.89 4.59
N GLY A 680 11.60 -21.74 4.76
CA GLY A 680 11.79 -22.48 6.01
C GLY A 680 11.93 -21.56 7.20
N MET A 681 12.80 -20.54 7.09
CA MET A 681 13.02 -19.55 8.15
C MET A 681 11.73 -18.78 8.50
N LEU A 682 10.99 -18.30 7.50
CA LEU A 682 9.74 -17.55 7.69
C LEU A 682 8.60 -18.43 8.22
N SER A 683 8.53 -19.69 7.82
CA SER A 683 7.54 -20.64 8.35
C SER A 683 7.74 -20.90 9.85
N ASP A 684 8.98 -20.82 10.32
CA ASP A 684 9.35 -20.96 11.74
C ASP A 684 9.27 -19.63 12.51
N MET A 685 8.86 -18.53 11.86
CA MET A 685 8.68 -17.23 12.51
C MET A 685 7.23 -17.03 12.96
N PRO A 686 7.00 -16.60 14.21
CA PRO A 686 5.65 -16.37 14.72
C PRO A 686 5.10 -15.01 14.27
N ILE A 687 4.96 -14.79 12.96
CA ILE A 687 4.34 -13.59 12.37
C ILE A 687 2.91 -13.92 11.96
N PHE A 688 1.95 -13.14 12.46
CA PHE A 688 0.52 -13.30 12.20
C PHE A 688 0.01 -12.05 11.49
N ILE A 689 -0.63 -12.21 10.34
CA ILE A 689 -1.10 -11.11 9.50
C ILE A 689 -2.62 -11.16 9.40
N ASP A 690 -3.27 -10.03 9.67
CA ASP A 690 -4.69 -9.80 9.41
C ASP A 690 -4.82 -8.64 8.41
N ASP A 691 -5.51 -8.90 7.29
CA ASP A 691 -5.77 -7.94 6.21
C ASP A 691 -7.25 -7.53 6.10
N THR A 692 -8.00 -7.64 7.20
CA THR A 692 -9.41 -7.26 7.25
C THR A 692 -9.56 -5.74 7.06
N PRO A 693 -10.29 -5.27 6.04
CA PRO A 693 -10.52 -3.85 5.83
C PRO A 693 -11.42 -3.27 6.93
N ASN A 694 -11.18 -2.01 7.30
CA ASN A 694 -12.00 -1.24 8.26
C ASN A 694 -12.15 -1.90 9.65
N ILE A 695 -11.16 -2.67 10.10
CA ILE A 695 -11.17 -3.29 11.42
C ILE A 695 -11.23 -2.25 12.56
N THR A 696 -12.06 -2.52 13.56
CA THR A 696 -12.15 -1.68 14.76
C THR A 696 -11.04 -2.01 15.76
N VAL A 697 -10.70 -1.05 16.64
CA VAL A 697 -9.72 -1.31 17.71
C VAL A 697 -10.16 -2.45 18.64
N THR A 698 -11.47 -2.63 18.82
CA THR A 698 -12.05 -3.71 19.64
C THR A 698 -11.84 -5.07 19.00
N GLU A 699 -12.05 -5.20 17.70
CA GLU A 699 -11.78 -6.45 16.97
C GLU A 699 -10.28 -6.79 16.99
N MET A 700 -9.40 -5.81 16.75
CA MET A 700 -7.95 -6.00 16.88
C MET A 700 -7.57 -6.46 18.29
N ARG A 701 -8.21 -5.90 19.32
CA ARG A 701 -8.02 -6.30 20.71
C ARG A 701 -8.41 -7.76 20.94
N SER A 702 -9.58 -8.19 20.46
CA SER A 702 -10.04 -9.59 20.59
C SER A 702 -9.08 -10.55 19.88
N GLN A 703 -8.65 -10.23 18.66
CA GLN A 703 -7.71 -11.06 17.91
C GLN A 703 -6.33 -11.15 18.58
N ALA A 704 -5.78 -10.02 19.05
CA ALA A 704 -4.50 -10.01 19.77
C ALA A 704 -4.57 -10.82 21.08
N ARG A 705 -5.68 -10.73 21.82
CA ARG A 705 -5.92 -11.57 23.01
C ARG A 705 -5.96 -13.06 22.68
N ARG A 706 -6.70 -13.43 21.64
CA ARG A 706 -6.79 -14.82 21.19
C ARG A 706 -5.41 -15.36 20.83
N LEU A 707 -4.62 -14.57 20.10
CA LEU A 707 -3.27 -14.95 19.72
C LEU A 707 -2.35 -15.16 20.95
N GLN A 708 -2.42 -14.27 21.94
CA GLN A 708 -1.66 -14.41 23.19
C GLN A 708 -2.04 -15.68 23.98
N ALA A 709 -3.34 -16.02 23.99
CA ALA A 709 -3.83 -17.22 24.65
C ALA A 709 -3.42 -18.52 23.91
N GLU A 710 -3.48 -18.51 22.57
CA GLU A 710 -3.10 -19.66 21.73
C GLU A 710 -1.60 -19.95 21.79
N GLN A 711 -0.76 -18.92 21.80
CA GLN A 711 0.71 -19.07 21.82
C GLN A 711 1.27 -19.33 23.23
N ASN A 712 0.44 -19.23 24.28
CA ASN A 712 0.83 -19.35 25.69
C ASN A 712 2.08 -18.54 26.07
N THR A 713 2.29 -17.42 25.36
CA THR A 713 3.46 -16.55 25.46
C THR A 713 3.02 -15.10 25.26
N GLN A 714 3.79 -14.16 25.80
CA GLN A 714 3.49 -12.75 25.61
C GLN A 714 3.82 -12.32 24.18
N LEU A 715 2.91 -11.56 23.56
CA LEU A 715 3.16 -10.94 22.26
C LEU A 715 4.41 -10.04 22.32
N GLY A 716 5.17 -10.06 21.24
CA GLY A 716 6.36 -9.23 21.05
C GLY A 716 6.04 -7.85 20.49
N LEU A 717 5.18 -7.76 19.47
CA LEU A 717 4.87 -6.51 18.81
C LEU A 717 3.51 -6.56 18.13
N ILE A 718 2.79 -5.45 18.13
CA ILE A 718 1.62 -5.23 17.26
C ILE A 718 1.97 -4.11 16.27
N VAL A 719 1.78 -4.33 14.97
CA VAL A 719 1.97 -3.34 13.90
C VAL A 719 0.62 -3.01 13.26
N ILE A 720 0.33 -1.72 13.05
CA ILE A 720 -0.90 -1.24 12.41
C ILE A 720 -0.53 -0.35 11.21
N ASP A 721 -0.94 -0.73 10.00
CA ASP A 721 -0.64 -0.07 8.72
C ASP A 721 -1.92 0.36 7.96
N TYR A 722 -2.38 1.60 7.97
CA TYR A 722 -1.96 2.77 8.75
C TYR A 722 -3.16 3.39 9.49
N LEU A 723 -2.88 4.15 10.57
CA LEU A 723 -3.88 4.66 11.52
C LEU A 723 -5.06 5.40 10.86
N GLN A 724 -4.79 6.19 9.83
CA GLN A 724 -5.80 7.01 9.18
C GLN A 724 -6.72 6.26 8.21
N LEU A 725 -6.60 4.93 8.07
CA LEU A 725 -7.62 4.09 7.40
C LEU A 725 -8.65 3.52 8.38
N MET A 726 -8.44 3.68 9.68
CA MET A 726 -9.39 3.21 10.67
C MET A 726 -10.62 4.12 10.69
N GLU A 727 -11.80 3.49 10.80
CA GLU A 727 -13.08 4.16 10.98
C GLU A 727 -13.55 4.05 12.45
N GLY A 728 -14.15 5.12 12.95
CA GLY A 728 -14.77 5.24 14.25
C GLY A 728 -15.96 6.18 14.11
N GLY A 729 -17.17 5.68 14.34
CA GLY A 729 -18.41 6.43 14.09
C GLY A 729 -18.40 7.86 14.64
N GLY A 730 -18.37 8.87 13.77
CA GLY A 730 -18.48 10.28 14.11
C GLY A 730 -18.17 11.26 12.95
N ASP A 731 -18.77 12.44 12.98
CA ASP A 731 -18.66 13.47 11.93
C ASP A 731 -17.33 14.27 11.95
N ASN A 732 -16.47 14.12 12.98
CA ASN A 732 -15.26 14.91 13.14
C ASN A 732 -14.00 14.05 13.30
N ARG A 733 -13.21 13.98 12.22
CA ARG A 733 -12.01 13.13 12.07
C ARG A 733 -10.97 13.32 13.18
N VAL A 734 -10.80 14.55 13.67
CA VAL A 734 -9.83 14.84 14.75
C VAL A 734 -10.24 14.15 16.06
N GLN A 735 -11.53 14.18 16.39
CA GLN A 735 -12.04 13.55 17.61
C GLN A 735 -12.05 12.03 17.49
N GLU A 736 -12.37 11.52 16.30
CA GLU A 736 -12.32 10.10 15.97
C GLU A 736 -10.89 9.55 16.12
N LEU A 737 -9.91 10.18 15.50
CA LEU A 737 -8.50 9.79 15.60
C LEU A 737 -8.01 9.85 17.05
N SER A 738 -8.44 10.86 17.81
CA SER A 738 -8.15 10.97 19.25
C SER A 738 -8.76 9.85 20.09
N LYS A 739 -9.90 9.27 19.67
CA LYS A 739 -10.49 8.10 20.34
C LYS A 739 -9.72 6.83 19.97
N ILE A 740 -9.34 6.71 18.70
CA ILE A 740 -8.56 5.58 18.18
C ILE A 740 -7.19 5.50 18.88
N THR A 741 -6.43 6.59 18.94
CA THR A 741 -5.11 6.62 19.59
C THR A 741 -5.17 6.25 21.07
N ARG A 742 -6.14 6.79 21.81
CA ARG A 742 -6.39 6.41 23.21
C ARG A 742 -6.77 4.95 23.37
N SER A 743 -7.57 4.42 22.45
CA SER A 743 -8.00 3.02 22.47
C SER A 743 -6.84 2.07 22.17
N ILE A 744 -5.94 2.45 21.26
CA ILE A 744 -4.71 1.72 20.94
C ILE A 744 -3.72 1.79 22.10
N LYS A 745 -3.58 2.94 22.77
CA LYS A 745 -2.78 3.04 24.00
C LYS A 745 -3.37 2.17 25.12
N GLY A 746 -4.69 2.11 25.23
CA GLY A 746 -5.39 1.18 26.11
C GLY A 746 -5.05 -0.28 25.80
N LEU A 747 -5.10 -0.66 24.52
CA LEU A 747 -4.69 -1.99 24.04
C LEU A 747 -3.24 -2.32 24.41
N ALA A 748 -2.31 -1.40 24.19
CA ALA A 748 -0.90 -1.58 24.52
C ALA A 748 -0.68 -1.88 26.01
N ARG A 749 -1.31 -1.09 26.89
CA ARG A 749 -1.20 -1.23 28.36
C ARG A 749 -1.87 -2.49 28.88
N GLU A 750 -3.02 -2.83 28.32
CA GLU A 750 -3.78 -4.01 28.73
C GLU A 750 -3.05 -5.31 28.41
N LEU A 751 -2.50 -5.42 27.19
CA LEU A 751 -1.78 -6.63 26.77
C LEU A 751 -0.32 -6.64 27.21
N SER A 752 0.20 -5.51 27.71
CA SER A 752 1.63 -5.31 28.01
C SER A 752 2.52 -5.56 26.79
N VAL A 753 2.17 -4.95 25.64
CA VAL A 753 2.82 -5.15 24.33
C VAL A 753 3.14 -3.78 23.71
N PRO A 754 4.31 -3.59 23.10
CA PRO A 754 4.54 -2.39 22.29
C PRO A 754 3.65 -2.41 21.04
N VAL A 755 3.03 -1.27 20.73
CA VAL A 755 2.22 -1.12 19.52
C VAL A 755 2.87 -0.08 18.62
N ILE A 756 3.30 -0.49 17.42
CA ILE A 756 3.76 0.40 16.36
C ILE A 756 2.58 0.72 15.45
N ALA A 757 2.23 2.00 15.37
CA ALA A 757 1.18 2.47 14.50
C ALA A 757 1.73 3.46 13.47
N LEU A 758 1.50 3.16 12.20
CA LEU A 758 1.93 4.00 11.09
C LEU A 758 1.03 5.22 10.96
N SER A 759 1.65 6.39 10.78
CA SER A 759 0.94 7.66 10.61
C SER A 759 1.52 8.45 9.44
N GLN A 760 0.65 8.96 8.58
CA GLN A 760 1.06 9.84 7.50
C GLN A 760 1.31 11.29 7.99
N LEU A 761 2.38 11.90 7.49
CA LEU A 761 2.69 13.31 7.75
C LEU A 761 1.86 14.27 6.88
N SER A 762 1.51 15.41 7.45
CA SER A 762 0.92 16.54 6.73
C SER A 762 1.90 17.15 5.73
N ARG A 763 1.35 17.86 4.73
CA ARG A 763 2.14 18.47 3.65
C ARG A 763 2.93 19.70 4.10
N GLY A 764 2.71 20.21 5.32
CA GLY A 764 3.38 21.40 5.84
C GLY A 764 4.91 21.29 5.92
N VAL A 765 5.43 20.07 6.09
CA VAL A 765 6.87 19.73 6.04
C VAL A 765 7.52 20.26 4.76
N GLU A 766 6.82 20.15 3.63
CA GLU A 766 7.36 20.41 2.30
C GLU A 766 7.37 21.90 1.95
N ALA A 767 6.71 22.76 2.71
CA ALA A 767 6.83 24.21 2.53
C ALA A 767 8.07 24.78 3.24
N ARG A 768 8.64 24.05 4.21
CA ARG A 768 9.76 24.52 5.04
C ARG A 768 11.09 24.41 4.31
N THR A 769 12.06 25.26 4.64
CA THR A 769 13.43 25.14 4.14
C THR A 769 14.10 23.86 4.64
N ASN A 770 13.89 23.54 5.92
CA ASN A 770 14.26 22.25 6.50
C ASN A 770 13.10 21.25 6.35
N LYS A 771 13.28 20.24 5.51
CA LYS A 771 12.28 19.20 5.20
C LYS A 771 12.25 18.06 6.23
N ARG A 772 13.01 18.17 7.31
CA ARG A 772 12.98 17.18 8.40
C ARG A 772 11.65 17.28 9.13
N PRO A 773 10.89 16.18 9.25
CA PRO A 773 9.61 16.20 9.94
C PRO A 773 9.76 16.55 11.43
N MET A 774 8.78 17.28 11.94
CA MET A 774 8.63 17.67 13.34
C MET A 774 7.27 17.16 13.86
N LEU A 775 7.08 17.18 15.18
CA LEU A 775 5.82 16.71 15.80
C LEU A 775 4.59 17.46 15.28
N SER A 776 4.73 18.77 15.01
CA SER A 776 3.66 19.60 14.43
C SER A 776 3.15 19.10 13.08
N ASP A 777 3.95 18.31 12.37
CA ASP A 777 3.62 17.82 11.04
C ASP A 777 2.76 16.55 11.05
N LEU A 778 2.58 15.88 12.19
CA LEU A 778 1.62 14.79 12.30
C LEU A 778 0.24 15.34 11.91
N ARG A 779 -0.42 14.71 10.94
CA ARG A 779 -1.74 15.19 10.50
C ARG A 779 -2.71 15.07 11.67
N GLU A 780 -3.46 16.14 11.95
CA GLU A 780 -4.46 16.16 13.04
C GLU A 780 -3.80 15.90 14.43
N SER A 781 -2.56 16.41 14.59
CA SER A 781 -1.49 16.07 15.55
C SER A 781 -1.77 16.10 17.05
N GLY A 782 -2.72 16.91 17.52
CA GLY A 782 -2.75 17.30 18.94
C GLY A 782 -2.89 16.12 19.91
N SER A 783 -3.68 15.12 19.56
CA SER A 783 -3.95 13.95 20.41
C SER A 783 -2.96 12.81 20.19
N ILE A 784 -2.55 12.55 18.94
CA ILE A 784 -1.53 11.54 18.62
C ILE A 784 -0.23 11.85 19.36
N GLU A 785 0.19 13.12 19.35
CA GLU A 785 1.39 13.55 20.06
C GLU A 785 1.27 13.31 21.57
N GLN A 786 0.10 13.56 22.17
CA GLN A 786 -0.09 13.39 23.62
C GLN A 786 -0.07 11.92 24.05
N ASP A 787 -0.73 11.06 23.26
CA ASP A 787 -0.93 9.64 23.59
C ASP A 787 0.31 8.76 23.32
N ALA A 788 1.14 9.13 22.34
CA ALA A 788 2.32 8.35 21.96
C ALA A 788 3.46 8.48 22.99
N ASP A 789 4.13 7.39 23.34
CA ASP A 789 5.30 7.41 24.23
C ASP A 789 6.61 7.62 23.45
N LEU A 790 6.65 7.12 22.21
CA LEU A 790 7.76 7.26 21.27
C LEU A 790 7.22 7.70 19.90
N VAL A 791 7.82 8.73 19.30
CA VAL A 791 7.50 9.17 17.94
C VAL A 791 8.76 9.16 17.10
N MET A 792 8.76 8.31 16.07
CA MET A 792 9.83 8.18 15.09
C MET A 792 9.39 8.80 13.77
N MET A 793 10.22 9.68 13.24
CA MET A 793 9.99 10.37 11.98
C MET A 793 11.01 9.90 10.95
N LEU A 794 10.56 9.31 9.87
CA LEU A 794 11.43 8.91 8.78
C LEU A 794 11.74 10.12 7.90
N TYR A 795 13.01 10.26 7.56
CA TYR A 795 13.52 11.27 6.64
C TYR A 795 14.59 10.65 5.76
N ARG A 796 14.62 11.04 4.49
CA ARG A 796 15.65 10.61 3.55
C ARG A 796 16.18 11.86 2.88
N ASP A 797 17.45 12.16 3.07
CA ASP A 797 18.03 13.37 2.47
C ASP A 797 18.13 13.20 0.95
N ASP A 798 18.53 12.01 0.50
CA ASP A 798 18.57 11.63 -0.92
C ASP A 798 17.22 11.71 -1.65
N TYR A 799 16.12 11.72 -0.89
CA TYR A 799 14.78 11.95 -1.41
C TYR A 799 14.52 13.42 -1.77
N TYR A 800 15.04 14.37 -0.99
CA TYR A 800 14.85 15.81 -1.21
C TYR A 800 16.02 16.45 -1.96
N ASN A 801 17.22 15.89 -1.83
CA ASN A 801 18.50 16.41 -2.33
C ASN A 801 19.22 15.32 -3.15
N PRO A 802 19.07 15.30 -4.49
CA PRO A 802 19.67 14.30 -5.38
C PRO A 802 21.21 14.18 -5.32
N ASP A 803 21.88 15.30 -5.02
CA ASP A 803 23.33 15.42 -4.91
C ASP A 803 23.84 15.20 -3.47
N SER A 804 22.96 14.75 -2.56
CA SER A 804 23.34 14.49 -1.18
C SER A 804 24.49 13.49 -1.11
N PRO A 805 25.52 13.74 -0.28
CA PRO A 805 26.56 12.74 0.01
C PRO A 805 25.99 11.52 0.76
N ASP A 806 24.81 11.65 1.39
CA ASP A 806 24.16 10.63 2.20
C ASP A 806 23.19 9.75 1.38
N ARG A 807 23.60 9.30 0.19
CA ARG A 807 22.77 8.41 -0.68
C ARG A 807 22.50 7.07 0.00
N ARG A 808 21.26 6.58 -0.13
CA ARG A 808 20.78 5.33 0.52
C ARG A 808 20.78 5.37 2.04
N ILE A 809 20.98 6.54 2.65
CA ILE A 809 20.87 6.71 4.10
C ILE A 809 19.45 7.17 4.43
N ALA A 810 18.76 6.37 5.24
CA ALA A 810 17.49 6.74 5.83
C ALA A 810 17.71 7.19 7.27
N GLU A 811 17.24 8.38 7.58
CA GLU A 811 17.29 8.95 8.90
C GLU A 811 16.00 8.63 9.65
N VAL A 812 16.14 8.08 10.85
CA VAL A 812 15.00 7.91 11.77
C VAL A 812 15.20 8.92 12.89
N ASN A 813 14.41 9.98 12.86
CA ASN A 813 14.44 11.03 13.86
C ASN A 813 13.45 10.72 14.98
N ILE A 814 13.98 10.42 16.16
CA ILE A 814 13.20 10.23 17.38
C ILE A 814 12.77 11.62 17.88
N ALA A 815 11.58 12.05 17.45
CA ALA A 815 11.05 13.38 17.71
C ALA A 815 10.45 13.51 19.13
N LYS A 816 9.97 12.40 19.69
CA LYS A 816 9.49 12.31 21.08
C LYS A 816 9.92 10.98 21.67
N HIS A 817 10.43 10.99 22.89
CA HIS A 817 10.71 9.77 23.65
C HIS A 817 10.45 10.07 25.13
N ARG A 818 9.49 9.38 25.75
CA ARG A 818 9.09 9.63 27.14
C ARG A 818 10.13 9.18 28.17
N ASN A 819 10.85 8.10 27.85
CA ASN A 819 11.71 7.37 28.78
C ASN A 819 13.20 7.46 28.42
N GLY A 820 13.59 8.31 27.46
CA GLY A 820 14.98 8.39 27.02
C GLY A 820 15.26 9.57 26.09
N PRO A 821 16.44 9.60 25.45
CA PRO A 821 16.87 10.73 24.64
C PRO A 821 16.11 10.82 23.31
N VAL A 822 16.02 12.04 22.79
CA VAL A 822 15.61 12.35 21.42
C VAL A 822 16.85 12.57 20.54
N GLY A 823 16.74 12.32 19.25
CA GLY A 823 17.83 12.49 18.31
C GLY A 823 17.63 11.70 17.04
N THR A 824 18.63 11.71 16.16
CA THR A 824 18.51 11.12 14.83
C THR A 824 19.49 9.97 14.66
N ILE A 825 18.99 8.82 14.23
CA ILE A 825 19.80 7.68 13.82
C ILE A 825 19.84 7.59 12.29
N LYS A 826 20.90 6.97 11.77
CA LYS A 826 21.09 6.74 10.34
C LYS A 826 21.10 5.24 10.08
N LEU A 827 20.23 4.79 9.19
CA LEU A 827 20.15 3.41 8.71
C LEU A 827 20.49 3.38 7.23
N LEU A 828 21.03 2.25 6.76
CA LEU A 828 21.17 2.00 5.33
C LEU A 828 19.83 1.48 4.81
N PHE A 829 19.34 2.06 3.73
CA PHE A 829 18.15 1.58 3.04
C PHE A 829 18.54 1.00 1.68
N ASP A 830 18.32 -0.30 1.51
CA ASP A 830 18.45 -0.98 0.23
C ASP A 830 17.07 -1.03 -0.47
N PRO A 831 16.88 -0.21 -1.52
CA PRO A 831 15.60 -0.15 -2.21
C PRO A 831 15.27 -1.40 -3.02
N GLN A 832 16.27 -2.22 -3.40
CA GLN A 832 16.06 -3.41 -4.24
C GLN A 832 15.32 -4.50 -3.47
N PHE A 833 15.70 -4.70 -2.20
CA PHE A 833 15.10 -5.71 -1.33
C PHE A 833 14.08 -5.10 -0.37
N THR A 834 13.79 -3.81 -0.50
CA THR A 834 12.96 -3.05 0.44
C THR A 834 13.42 -3.24 1.89
N ARG A 835 14.75 -3.23 2.08
CA ARG A 835 15.39 -3.67 3.32
C ARG A 835 16.10 -2.51 4.01
N PHE A 836 15.95 -2.41 5.32
CA PHE A 836 16.73 -1.52 6.17
C PHE A 836 17.83 -2.33 6.85
N GLU A 837 19.05 -1.79 6.87
CA GLU A 837 20.22 -2.41 7.49
C GLU A 837 20.94 -1.41 8.41
N ASN A 838 21.73 -1.94 9.34
CA ASN A 838 22.58 -1.13 10.21
C ASN A 838 23.69 -0.46 9.39
N LEU A 839 23.95 0.83 9.64
CA LEU A 839 25.05 1.53 9.01
C LEU A 839 26.36 1.04 9.63
N ALA A 840 27.24 0.41 8.85
CA ALA A 840 28.55 -0.01 9.33
C ALA A 840 29.35 1.23 9.76
N LYS A 841 29.76 1.32 11.03
CA LYS A 841 30.73 2.33 11.47
C LYS A 841 32.04 2.03 10.73
N ASN A 842 32.42 2.90 9.78
CA ASN A 842 33.81 2.96 9.34
C ASN A 842 34.64 3.19 10.59
N SER A 843 35.40 2.16 10.97
CA SER A 843 36.38 2.25 12.04
C SER A 843 37.43 3.25 11.58
N TYR A 844 37.38 4.47 12.11
CA TYR A 844 38.49 5.41 12.05
C TYR A 844 39.52 5.07 13.11
#